data_AF-A0A933U222-F1
#
_entry.id   AF-A0A933U222-F1
#
_cell.length_a   1.000
_cell.length_b   1.000
_cell.length_c   1.000
_cell.angle_alpha   90.00
_cell.angle_beta   90.00
_cell.angle_gamma   90.00
#
_symmetry.space_group_name_H-M   'P 1'
#
loop_
_entity.id
_entity.type
_entity.pdbx_description
1 polymer ?
#
loop_
_entity_poly.entity_id
_entity_poly.type
_entity_poly.pdbx_seq_one_letter_code
_entity_poly.pdbx_strand_id
1 'polypeptide(L)'
;MKTILAFPAILFLFTAVSCAETPAAPVLPQEQTVIKQTTPQPETNPLLTEDDYINEALKMLGLEQKDTEFKKDHRDDPYRLQMVQDSLHKPLELPKVCESINEKWKSANTITDALNIQIEQLGKWWDCAGTPVLDGPAPAFDMATLAGCPEELKVPLARLLGSMTEARKYMDAAFGKLSPDERKYLIANVLPDMILDGDSVKDDFQIEAEKVELTMLPPEKNIPEIQGRDEIYPEQVEGLKLTLKIEYPYMHIAALKVAGELDNFMAAVRQIDFSTMPTVQAPAEAVAGEVLFYAETSQGIIIIGNKGENTYYKDTALIVDIGGNDRYLARAGGAIGATDSAVSICLDLSGDDYYTCTKKFSQAGGLFGIGFLADLAGKDIYEAGHFTQGCGVFGIGILWDRGEGDDYYSADHLCQGAGGWGTGILYDEAGDSRYFSRTFSQGLGMTLGAGALIDDSGDDYYIAAATIMNDRPYSMSQGFGQGQRPIASGGIGTLIDSQGNDHYTAFFYAQGCAYWYGLGILMDNAGNDRYDAQVYAQGCGIHLSSGVLMEGGGSDFYNCTFGGNAQGAAHDWAVGLLLDKNGSDVYAGRGNNQGSAITNAFALFIDSEGDDIYQTTKGGGQGYGGAARDSYSIGLFLDLGGNDFYSEEYMNPGSGNGNGRRWIKGEKGAGIDEGGKMKNEE
;
A
#
# COMPACT_ATOMS: atom_id res chain seq x y z
N MET A 1 -1.18 -32.80 30.49
CA MET A 1 -1.91 -33.66 29.52
C MET A 1 -2.24 -32.77 28.34
N LYS A 2 -1.33 -32.54 27.37
CA LYS A 2 -0.91 -33.42 26.26
C LYS A 2 -2.11 -34.03 25.50
N THR A 3 -2.60 -33.28 24.52
CA THR A 3 -3.03 -33.84 23.23
C THR A 3 -2.49 -32.93 22.14
N ILE A 4 -1.46 -33.45 21.47
CA ILE A 4 -0.77 -32.89 20.31
C ILE A 4 -1.63 -33.28 19.10
N LEU A 5 -2.11 -32.30 18.33
CA LEU A 5 -2.58 -32.54 16.96
C LEU A 5 -1.49 -32.05 16.02
N ALA A 6 -0.82 -33.02 15.41
CA ALA A 6 0.22 -32.83 14.43
C ALA A 6 -0.41 -32.39 13.09
N PHE A 7 0.08 -31.28 12.56
CA PHE A 7 -0.01 -30.94 11.14
C PHE A 7 0.94 -31.85 10.34
N PRO A 8 0.52 -32.49 9.24
CA PRO A 8 1.47 -33.10 8.33
C PRO A 8 2.06 -32.02 7.42
N ALA A 9 3.38 -31.88 7.50
CA ALA A 9 4.21 -31.23 6.50
C ALA A 9 4.01 -31.93 5.15
N ILE A 10 3.64 -31.18 4.11
CA ILE A 10 3.69 -31.66 2.72
C ILE A 10 5.08 -31.31 2.20
N LEU A 11 5.93 -32.33 2.18
CA LEU A 11 7.27 -32.31 1.60
C LEU A 11 7.15 -32.56 0.09
N PHE A 12 7.72 -31.68 -0.71
CA PHE A 12 7.93 -31.84 -2.15
C PHE A 12 8.66 -33.15 -2.45
N LEU A 13 8.08 -33.98 -3.31
CA LEU A 13 8.71 -35.17 -3.88
C LEU A 13 8.59 -35.08 -5.41
N PHE A 14 9.64 -34.54 -6.04
CA PHE A 14 9.90 -34.68 -7.46
C PHE A 14 9.94 -36.18 -7.81
N THR A 15 8.97 -36.64 -8.59
CA THR A 15 9.06 -37.90 -9.31
C THR A 15 9.28 -37.59 -10.78
N ALA A 16 10.50 -37.86 -11.25
CA ALA A 16 10.86 -37.81 -12.65
C ALA A 16 10.00 -38.81 -13.43
N VAL A 17 9.10 -38.30 -14.28
CA VAL A 17 8.42 -39.08 -15.31
C VAL A 17 9.19 -38.86 -16.61
N SER A 18 9.71 -39.93 -17.18
CA SER A 18 10.40 -39.91 -18.47
C SER A 18 9.42 -39.55 -19.58
N CYS A 19 9.63 -38.42 -20.26
CA CYS A 19 8.98 -38.11 -21.53
C CYS A 19 9.50 -39.06 -22.62
N ALA A 20 8.61 -39.90 -23.14
CA ALA A 20 8.83 -40.63 -24.37
C ALA A 20 8.53 -39.69 -25.55
N GLU A 21 9.51 -39.56 -26.45
CA GLU A 21 9.45 -38.76 -27.67
C GLU A 21 8.30 -39.19 -28.59
N THR A 22 7.43 -38.26 -28.97
CA THR A 22 6.52 -38.38 -30.11
C THR A 22 6.97 -37.43 -31.23
N PRO A 23 6.95 -37.85 -32.51
CA PRO A 23 7.57 -37.10 -33.58
C PRO A 23 6.71 -35.92 -34.05
N ALA A 24 7.38 -34.79 -34.30
CA ALA A 24 6.80 -33.55 -34.79
C ALA A 24 6.04 -33.72 -36.12
N ALA A 25 4.85 -33.13 -36.20
CA ALA A 25 4.06 -33.01 -37.42
C ALA A 25 4.67 -31.92 -38.34
N PRO A 26 4.56 -32.05 -39.68
CA PRO A 26 5.22 -31.15 -40.62
C PRO A 26 4.51 -29.80 -40.72
N VAL A 27 5.27 -28.72 -40.59
CA VAL A 27 4.81 -27.34 -40.83
C VAL A 27 4.68 -27.13 -42.34
N LEU A 28 3.46 -26.82 -42.81
CA LEU A 28 3.20 -26.37 -44.18
C LEU A 28 3.18 -24.82 -44.23
N PRO A 29 3.80 -24.18 -45.23
CA PRO A 29 3.81 -22.74 -45.35
C PRO A 29 2.45 -22.22 -45.86
N GLN A 30 1.84 -21.27 -45.15
CA GLN A 30 0.67 -20.55 -45.65
C GLN A 30 1.11 -19.25 -46.34
N GLU A 31 0.88 -19.17 -47.65
CA GLU A 31 0.92 -17.92 -48.42
C GLU A 31 -0.30 -17.05 -48.08
N GLN A 32 -0.06 -15.82 -47.62
CA GLN A 32 -1.11 -14.83 -47.42
C GLN A 32 -1.63 -14.33 -48.77
N THR A 33 -2.89 -14.65 -49.09
CA THR A 33 -3.62 -14.03 -50.20
C THR A 33 -4.64 -13.05 -49.61
N VAL A 34 -4.39 -11.75 -49.73
CA VAL A 34 -5.32 -10.70 -49.29
C VAL A 34 -6.45 -10.57 -50.29
N ILE A 35 -7.67 -10.97 -49.91
CA ILE A 35 -8.91 -10.64 -50.63
C ILE A 35 -9.66 -9.60 -49.78
N LYS A 36 -9.78 -8.38 -50.29
CA LYS A 36 -10.69 -7.36 -49.74
C LYS A 36 -12.13 -7.75 -50.07
N GLN A 37 -12.87 -8.26 -49.09
CA GLN A 37 -14.33 -8.25 -49.09
C GLN A 37 -14.83 -7.13 -48.18
N THR A 38 -15.68 -6.26 -48.72
CA THR A 38 -16.42 -5.25 -47.96
C THR A 38 -17.62 -5.92 -47.30
N THR A 39 -17.54 -6.12 -45.98
CA THR A 39 -18.66 -6.58 -45.14
C THR A 39 -19.61 -5.39 -44.88
N PRO A 40 -20.94 -5.57 -44.97
CA PRO A 40 -21.88 -4.54 -44.49
C PRO A 40 -21.67 -4.34 -42.98
N GLN A 41 -21.60 -3.08 -42.55
CA GLN A 41 -21.50 -2.76 -41.12
C GLN A 41 -22.74 -3.32 -40.38
N PRO A 42 -22.57 -4.09 -39.29
CA PRO A 42 -23.67 -4.36 -38.38
C PRO A 42 -24.09 -3.04 -37.73
N GLU A 43 -25.39 -2.77 -37.68
CA GLU A 43 -25.95 -1.71 -36.85
C GLU A 43 -25.52 -1.96 -35.40
N THR A 44 -24.67 -1.09 -34.85
CA THR A 44 -24.22 -1.15 -33.46
C THR A 44 -25.41 -0.81 -32.56
N ASN A 45 -26.02 -1.82 -31.95
CA ASN A 45 -26.70 -1.62 -30.68
C ASN A 45 -25.61 -1.16 -29.70
N PRO A 46 -25.69 0.02 -29.05
CA PRO A 46 -24.65 0.41 -28.12
C PRO A 46 -24.64 -0.62 -26.98
N LEU A 47 -23.50 -1.29 -26.80
CA LEU A 47 -23.29 -2.14 -25.63
C LEU A 47 -23.52 -1.27 -24.38
N LEU A 48 -24.32 -1.78 -23.45
CA LEU A 48 -24.54 -1.13 -22.15
C LEU A 48 -23.19 -1.03 -21.42
N THR A 49 -22.97 0.09 -20.74
CA THR A 49 -21.79 0.31 -19.89
C THR A 49 -22.04 -0.24 -18.48
N GLU A 50 -20.99 -0.44 -17.67
CA GLU A 50 -21.13 -0.76 -16.24
C GLU A 50 -22.05 0.24 -15.51
N ASP A 51 -21.92 1.53 -15.81
CA ASP A 51 -22.78 2.59 -15.27
C ASP A 51 -24.27 2.38 -15.65
N ASP A 52 -24.56 1.83 -16.84
CA ASP A 52 -25.93 1.50 -17.25
C ASP A 52 -26.51 0.33 -16.44
N TYR A 53 -25.70 -0.70 -16.15
CA TYR A 53 -26.11 -1.84 -15.33
C TYR A 53 -26.26 -1.49 -13.85
N ILE A 54 -25.38 -0.64 -13.29
CA ILE A 54 -25.55 -0.06 -11.96
C ILE A 54 -26.90 0.68 -11.89
N ASN A 55 -27.21 1.48 -12.92
CA ASN A 55 -28.47 2.20 -13.00
C ASN A 55 -29.69 1.26 -13.12
N GLU A 56 -29.58 0.15 -13.86
CA GLU A 56 -30.62 -0.88 -13.93
C GLU A 56 -30.87 -1.51 -12.55
N ALA A 57 -29.81 -1.95 -11.87
CA ALA A 57 -29.90 -2.58 -10.57
C ALA A 57 -30.52 -1.64 -9.51
N LEU A 58 -30.11 -0.37 -9.50
CA LEU A 58 -30.72 0.64 -8.61
C LEU A 58 -32.20 0.87 -8.92
N LYS A 59 -32.59 0.93 -10.20
CA LYS A 59 -34.01 1.08 -10.60
C LYS A 59 -34.85 -0.12 -10.17
N MET A 60 -34.31 -1.35 -10.21
CA MET A 60 -34.99 -2.55 -9.69
C MET A 60 -35.32 -2.39 -8.19
N LEU A 61 -34.50 -1.64 -7.45
CA LEU A 61 -34.70 -1.31 -6.04
C LEU A 61 -35.57 -0.06 -5.81
N GLY A 62 -36.02 0.61 -6.87
CA GLY A 62 -36.70 1.90 -6.80
C GLY A 62 -35.80 3.03 -6.30
N LEU A 63 -34.50 2.97 -6.63
CA LEU A 63 -33.46 3.93 -6.27
C LEU A 63 -32.85 4.57 -7.52
N GLU A 64 -32.18 5.71 -7.33
CA GLU A 64 -31.30 6.39 -8.27
C GLU A 64 -29.86 6.43 -7.72
N GLN A 65 -28.84 6.72 -8.56
CA GLN A 65 -27.44 6.81 -8.10
C GLN A 65 -27.26 7.73 -6.90
N LYS A 66 -27.95 8.87 -6.87
CA LYS A 66 -27.91 9.82 -5.75
C LYS A 66 -28.34 9.22 -4.41
N ASP A 67 -29.13 8.14 -4.41
CA ASP A 67 -29.60 7.49 -3.18
C ASP A 67 -28.49 6.62 -2.54
N THR A 68 -27.42 6.35 -3.28
CA THR A 68 -26.18 5.76 -2.75
C THR A 68 -25.32 6.82 -2.02
N GLU A 69 -25.58 8.10 -2.26
CA GLU A 69 -24.82 9.22 -1.71
C GLU A 69 -25.47 9.75 -0.43
N PHE A 70 -24.73 9.73 0.68
CA PHE A 70 -25.16 10.40 1.91
C PHE A 70 -24.01 10.65 2.86
N LYS A 71 -24.16 11.70 3.68
CA LYS A 71 -23.16 12.08 4.68
C LYS A 71 -23.07 11.05 5.80
N LYS A 72 -21.88 10.49 5.97
CA LYS A 72 -21.53 9.52 7.01
C LYS A 72 -20.69 10.15 8.11
N ASP A 73 -20.99 11.41 8.45
CA ASP A 73 -20.22 12.22 9.39
C ASP A 73 -20.79 12.09 10.81
N HIS A 74 -20.58 10.95 11.46
CA HIS A 74 -21.12 10.70 12.80
C HIS A 74 -20.34 11.40 13.93
N ARG A 75 -19.17 11.96 13.60
CA ARG A 75 -18.34 12.75 14.52
C ARG A 75 -17.58 13.84 13.78
N ASP A 76 -17.36 14.96 14.47
CA ASP A 76 -16.36 15.95 14.07
C ASP A 76 -14.98 15.38 14.35
N ASP A 77 -14.12 15.39 13.34
CA ASP A 77 -12.88 14.64 13.32
C ASP A 77 -11.82 15.41 12.53
N PRO A 78 -10.85 16.05 13.21
CA PRO A 78 -9.82 16.85 12.52
C PRO A 78 -8.86 16.00 11.69
N TYR A 79 -8.91 14.66 11.82
CA TYR A 79 -8.01 13.73 11.16
C TYR A 79 -8.59 13.15 9.85
N ARG A 80 -9.87 13.39 9.52
CA ARG A 80 -10.55 12.72 8.39
C ARG A 80 -10.13 13.29 7.04
N LEU A 81 -9.29 12.57 6.30
CA LEU A 81 -8.86 12.95 4.94
C LEU A 81 -10.03 13.14 3.96
N GLN A 82 -9.87 14.04 2.99
CA GLN A 82 -10.95 14.46 2.08
C GLN A 82 -11.33 13.31 1.15
N MET A 83 -10.34 12.59 0.61
CA MET A 83 -10.58 11.41 -0.22
C MET A 83 -11.28 10.28 0.55
N VAL A 84 -10.91 10.06 1.82
CA VAL A 84 -11.62 9.12 2.71
C VAL A 84 -13.08 9.56 2.88
N GLN A 85 -13.32 10.84 3.15
CA GLN A 85 -14.67 11.37 3.30
C GLN A 85 -15.49 11.22 2.01
N ASP A 86 -14.91 11.58 0.87
CA ASP A 86 -15.59 11.55 -0.43
C ASP A 86 -15.90 10.11 -0.85
N SER A 87 -14.97 9.17 -0.62
CA SER A 87 -15.19 7.73 -0.89
C SER A 87 -16.38 7.16 -0.12
N LEU A 88 -16.58 7.62 1.13
CA LEU A 88 -17.71 7.23 1.95
C LEU A 88 -19.01 7.90 1.49
N HIS A 89 -18.94 9.20 1.19
CA HIS A 89 -20.13 9.99 0.87
C HIS A 89 -20.66 9.69 -0.52
N LYS A 90 -19.78 9.33 -1.45
CA LYS A 90 -20.07 9.13 -2.87
C LYS A 90 -19.39 7.86 -3.40
N PRO A 91 -19.87 6.68 -2.99
CA PRO A 91 -19.18 5.42 -3.28
C PRO A 91 -18.99 5.14 -4.78
N LEU A 92 -19.93 5.58 -5.63
CA LEU A 92 -19.85 5.38 -7.08
C LEU A 92 -18.81 6.27 -7.79
N GLU A 93 -18.28 7.30 -7.13
CA GLU A 93 -17.16 8.10 -7.68
C GLU A 93 -15.80 7.42 -7.45
N LEU A 94 -15.68 6.52 -6.46
CA LEU A 94 -14.42 5.92 -6.03
C LEU A 94 -13.66 5.17 -7.14
N PRO A 95 -14.29 4.33 -7.99
CA PRO A 95 -13.56 3.61 -9.05
C PRO A 95 -12.80 4.54 -10.00
N LYS A 96 -13.43 5.64 -10.43
CA LYS A 96 -12.82 6.65 -11.32
C LYS A 96 -11.65 7.38 -10.64
N VAL A 97 -11.71 7.56 -9.32
CA VAL A 97 -10.59 8.12 -8.56
C VAL A 97 -9.43 7.12 -8.50
N CYS A 98 -9.70 5.85 -8.25
CA CYS A 98 -8.70 4.78 -8.25
C CYS A 98 -8.02 4.63 -9.62
N GLU A 99 -8.78 4.61 -10.72
CA GLU A 99 -8.25 4.65 -12.08
C GLU A 99 -7.32 5.85 -12.29
N SER A 100 -7.73 7.05 -11.83
CA SER A 100 -6.87 8.24 -11.93
C SER A 100 -5.59 8.15 -11.10
N ILE A 101 -5.59 7.42 -9.98
CA ILE A 101 -4.38 7.19 -9.17
C ILE A 101 -3.47 6.20 -9.89
N ASN A 102 -4.04 5.12 -10.41
CA ASN A 102 -3.33 4.09 -11.17
C ASN A 102 -2.60 4.69 -12.39
N GLU A 103 -3.30 5.50 -13.20
CA GLU A 103 -2.68 6.17 -14.36
C GLU A 103 -1.55 7.13 -13.99
N LYS A 104 -1.62 7.76 -12.82
CA LYS A 104 -0.51 8.60 -12.34
C LYS A 104 0.70 7.76 -11.96
N TRP A 105 0.50 6.65 -11.25
CA TRP A 105 1.59 5.74 -10.88
C TRP A 105 2.26 5.11 -12.10
N LYS A 106 1.49 4.64 -13.09
CA LYS A 106 2.01 4.19 -14.40
C LYS A 106 2.85 5.24 -15.13
N SER A 107 2.64 6.52 -14.83
CA SER A 107 3.39 7.63 -15.42
C SER A 107 4.53 8.17 -14.54
N ALA A 108 4.67 7.67 -13.31
CA ALA A 108 5.70 8.10 -12.38
C ALA A 108 7.06 7.54 -12.79
N ASN A 109 8.04 8.43 -13.01
CA ASN A 109 9.38 8.04 -13.47
C ASN A 109 10.50 8.51 -12.52
N THR A 110 10.13 9.26 -11.48
CA THR A 110 11.05 9.95 -10.58
C THR A 110 10.52 9.95 -9.14
N ILE A 111 11.43 10.03 -8.15
CA ILE A 111 11.09 10.10 -6.72
C ILE A 111 10.14 11.27 -6.46
N THR A 112 10.34 12.37 -7.19
CA THR A 112 9.45 13.53 -7.15
C THR A 112 8.03 13.23 -7.62
N ASP A 113 7.84 12.45 -8.68
CA ASP A 113 6.50 12.08 -9.18
C ASP A 113 5.74 11.25 -8.15
N ALA A 114 6.36 10.19 -7.63
CA ALA A 114 5.76 9.32 -6.62
C ALA A 114 5.33 10.11 -5.37
N LEU A 115 6.19 11.02 -4.89
CA LEU A 115 5.88 11.85 -3.73
C LEU A 115 4.72 12.83 -4.02
N ASN A 116 4.66 13.43 -5.21
CA ASN A 116 3.54 14.30 -5.59
C ASN A 116 2.22 13.54 -5.62
N ILE A 117 2.20 12.31 -6.14
CA ILE A 117 1.00 11.47 -6.17
C ILE A 117 0.45 11.26 -4.75
N GLN A 118 1.32 10.98 -3.78
CA GLN A 118 0.89 10.83 -2.39
C GLN A 118 0.40 12.14 -1.76
N ILE A 119 1.11 13.26 -2.01
CA ILE A 119 0.69 14.59 -1.49
C ILE A 119 -0.71 14.96 -1.99
N GLU A 120 -1.05 14.64 -3.23
CA GLU A 120 -2.38 14.92 -3.80
C GLU A 120 -3.50 14.16 -3.09
N GLN A 121 -3.30 12.86 -2.79
CA GLN A 121 -4.28 12.03 -2.08
C GLN A 121 -4.60 12.55 -0.68
N LEU A 122 -3.58 13.13 -0.06
CA LEU A 122 -3.57 13.71 1.26
C LEU A 122 -4.32 15.05 1.33
N GLY A 123 -4.51 15.73 0.19
CA GLY A 123 -5.42 16.87 0.03
C GLY A 123 -5.11 18.07 0.94
N LYS A 124 -6.15 18.74 1.44
CA LYS A 124 -6.03 20.03 2.16
C LYS A 124 -5.14 20.02 3.42
N TRP A 125 -4.88 18.87 4.02
CA TRP A 125 -3.98 18.77 5.18
C TRP A 125 -2.51 18.96 4.79
N TRP A 126 -2.19 18.80 3.50
CA TRP A 126 -0.86 18.96 2.93
C TRP A 126 -0.83 19.89 1.72
N ASP A 127 -1.65 20.96 1.73
CA ASP A 127 -1.61 21.97 0.67
C ASP A 127 -0.24 22.69 0.63
N CYS A 128 0.68 22.09 -0.12
CA CYS A 128 2.04 22.59 -0.30
C CYS A 128 2.03 23.85 -1.17
N ALA A 129 1.10 23.97 -2.12
CA ALA A 129 1.01 25.09 -3.04
C ALA A 129 0.58 26.39 -2.33
N GLY A 130 -0.32 26.29 -1.34
CA GLY A 130 -0.75 27.41 -0.51
C GLY A 130 0.21 27.79 0.63
N THR A 131 1.25 26.98 0.88
CA THR A 131 2.14 27.15 2.03
C THR A 131 3.23 28.22 1.78
N PRO A 132 3.44 29.18 2.70
CA PRO A 132 4.46 30.22 2.51
C PRO A 132 5.88 29.66 2.37
N VAL A 133 6.64 30.18 1.41
CA VAL A 133 8.08 29.88 1.28
C VAL A 133 8.81 30.49 2.47
N LEU A 134 9.69 29.72 3.12
CA LEU A 134 10.47 30.22 4.25
C LEU A 134 11.56 31.20 3.77
N ASP A 135 11.52 32.44 4.23
CA ASP A 135 12.43 33.53 3.83
C ASP A 135 13.93 33.24 4.05
N GLY A 136 14.76 33.72 3.12
CA GLY A 136 16.22 33.67 3.20
C GLY A 136 16.84 32.46 2.46
N PRO A 137 17.97 32.64 1.75
CA PRO A 137 18.61 31.55 1.03
C PRO A 137 19.01 30.44 2.00
N ALA A 138 18.94 29.19 1.57
CA ALA A 138 19.60 28.10 2.27
C ALA A 138 21.09 28.49 2.47
N PRO A 139 21.70 28.17 3.63
CA PRO A 139 23.13 28.34 3.79
C PRO A 139 23.85 27.73 2.59
N ALA A 140 24.73 28.50 1.93
CA ALA A 140 25.52 27.95 0.84
C ALA A 140 26.31 26.76 1.37
N PHE A 141 26.21 25.61 0.69
CA PHE A 141 26.98 24.44 1.06
C PHE A 141 28.49 24.77 0.98
N ASP A 142 29.23 24.45 2.03
CA ASP A 142 30.67 24.73 2.08
C ASP A 142 31.42 23.77 1.15
N MET A 143 31.76 24.26 -0.04
CA MET A 143 32.52 23.53 -1.05
C MET A 143 33.87 23.02 -0.54
N ALA A 144 34.44 23.60 0.51
CA ALA A 144 35.67 23.09 1.12
C ALA A 144 35.49 21.67 1.69
N THR A 145 34.26 21.30 2.07
CA THR A 145 33.89 19.95 2.51
C THR A 145 34.15 18.90 1.42
N LEU A 146 34.09 19.29 0.14
CA LEU A 146 34.28 18.40 -1.02
C LEU A 146 35.70 18.50 -1.62
N ALA A 147 36.68 19.04 -0.89
CA ALA A 147 38.03 19.25 -1.43
C ALA A 147 38.67 17.97 -1.98
N GLY A 148 38.41 16.82 -1.35
CA GLY A 148 38.91 15.50 -1.77
C GLY A 148 37.97 14.68 -2.66
N CYS A 149 36.81 15.22 -3.04
CA CYS A 149 35.84 14.54 -3.91
C CYS A 149 36.29 14.62 -5.39
N PRO A 150 36.05 13.58 -6.23
CA PRO A 150 36.26 13.67 -7.68
C PRO A 150 35.59 14.90 -8.30
N GLU A 151 36.26 15.58 -9.22
CA GLU A 151 35.81 16.87 -9.77
C GLU A 151 34.45 16.75 -10.48
N GLU A 152 34.21 15.62 -11.14
CA GLU A 152 32.97 15.28 -11.84
C GLU A 152 31.76 15.23 -10.89
N LEU A 153 31.98 14.86 -9.62
CA LEU A 153 30.94 14.71 -8.61
C LEU A 153 30.71 15.98 -7.78
N LYS A 154 31.67 16.91 -7.72
CA LYS A 154 31.59 18.08 -6.82
C LYS A 154 30.33 18.91 -7.03
N VAL A 155 29.97 19.20 -8.27
CA VAL A 155 28.82 20.07 -8.57
C VAL A 155 27.48 19.36 -8.31
N PRO A 156 27.23 18.15 -8.85
CA PRO A 156 26.01 17.40 -8.51
C PRO A 156 25.86 17.17 -7.00
N LEU A 157 26.94 16.77 -6.32
CA LEU A 157 26.91 16.48 -4.89
C LEU A 157 26.66 17.72 -4.04
N ALA A 158 27.27 18.87 -4.39
CA ALA A 158 27.02 20.13 -3.69
C ALA A 158 25.56 20.58 -3.78
N ARG A 159 24.90 20.33 -4.93
CA ARG A 159 23.47 20.62 -5.10
C ARG A 159 22.61 19.73 -4.19
N LEU A 160 22.86 18.42 -4.21
CA LEU A 160 22.14 17.47 -3.37
C LEU A 160 22.31 17.80 -1.87
N LEU A 161 23.54 18.01 -1.40
CA LEU A 161 23.81 18.37 0.00
C LEU A 161 23.27 19.76 0.37
N GLY A 162 23.20 20.68 -0.59
CA GLY A 162 22.52 21.97 -0.44
C GLY A 162 21.03 21.80 -0.21
N SER A 163 20.38 20.91 -0.98
CA SER A 163 18.96 20.59 -0.82
C SER A 163 18.66 19.95 0.54
N MET A 164 19.53 19.09 1.05
CA MET A 164 19.41 18.49 2.39
C MET A 164 19.52 19.55 3.49
N THR A 165 20.40 20.54 3.32
CA THR A 165 20.52 21.69 4.23
C THR A 165 19.25 22.54 4.21
N GLU A 166 18.71 22.80 3.01
CA GLU A 166 17.46 23.53 2.86
C GLU A 166 16.28 22.78 3.48
N ALA A 167 16.16 21.48 3.21
CA ALA A 167 15.11 20.61 3.73
C ALA A 167 15.07 20.61 5.26
N ARG A 168 16.24 20.64 5.93
CA ARG A 168 16.31 20.75 7.39
C ARG A 168 15.60 21.99 7.93
N LYS A 169 15.71 23.15 7.27
CA LYS A 169 15.00 24.38 7.64
C LYS A 169 13.49 24.19 7.60
N TYR A 170 13.00 23.48 6.59
CA TYR A 170 11.59 23.17 6.44
C TYR A 170 11.12 22.13 7.47
N MET A 171 11.95 21.13 7.79
CA MET A 171 11.66 20.17 8.86
C MET A 171 11.63 20.85 10.25
N ASP A 172 12.52 21.81 10.51
CA ASP A 172 12.48 22.61 11.74
C ASP A 172 11.18 23.42 11.84
N ALA A 173 10.69 23.97 10.71
CA ALA A 173 9.39 24.64 10.67
C ALA A 173 8.23 23.65 10.86
N ALA A 174 8.30 22.47 10.23
CA ALA A 174 7.30 21.40 10.32
C ALA A 174 7.04 21.00 11.78
N PHE A 175 8.09 20.88 12.58
CA PHE A 175 7.99 20.44 13.97
C PHE A 175 8.20 21.56 15.00
N GLY A 176 8.30 22.82 14.57
CA GLY A 176 8.67 23.96 15.42
C GLY A 176 7.66 24.26 16.53
N LYS A 177 6.42 23.80 16.38
CA LYS A 177 5.35 23.91 17.40
C LYS A 177 5.38 22.78 18.45
N LEU A 178 6.20 21.75 18.25
CA LEU A 178 6.42 20.66 19.20
C LEU A 178 7.72 20.89 19.97
N SER A 179 7.62 20.93 21.30
CA SER A 179 8.77 20.93 22.19
C SER A 179 9.53 19.59 22.13
N PRO A 180 10.82 19.55 22.53
CA PRO A 180 11.57 18.30 22.61
C PRO A 180 10.91 17.22 23.48
N ASP A 181 10.28 17.62 24.60
CA ASP A 181 9.57 16.69 25.49
C ASP A 181 8.30 16.12 24.83
N GLU A 182 7.57 16.93 24.05
CA GLU A 182 6.40 16.45 23.29
C GLU A 182 6.81 15.49 22.16
N ARG A 183 7.94 15.74 21.47
CA ARG A 183 8.48 14.79 20.48
C ARG A 183 8.87 13.48 21.14
N LYS A 184 9.54 13.55 22.30
CA LYS A 184 9.88 12.37 23.11
C LYS A 184 8.61 11.62 23.56
N TYR A 185 7.56 12.34 23.92
CA TYR A 185 6.27 11.75 24.29
C TYR A 185 5.66 10.96 23.13
N LEU A 186 5.63 11.52 21.91
CA LEU A 186 5.16 10.82 20.71
C LEU A 186 5.97 9.53 20.46
N ILE A 187 7.30 9.59 20.58
CA ILE A 187 8.17 8.44 20.40
C ILE A 187 7.92 7.36 21.46
N ALA A 188 7.78 7.76 22.73
CA ALA A 188 7.69 6.83 23.84
C ALA A 188 6.29 6.26 24.07
N ASN A 189 5.24 6.95 23.64
CA ASN A 189 3.85 6.56 23.95
C ASN A 189 3.00 6.28 22.71
N VAL A 190 3.30 6.84 21.52
CA VAL A 190 2.49 6.61 20.30
C VAL A 190 3.11 5.53 19.42
N LEU A 191 4.43 5.55 19.20
CA LEU A 191 5.08 4.53 18.35
C LEU A 191 4.93 3.09 18.87
N PRO A 192 5.04 2.79 20.18
CA PRO A 192 4.83 1.43 20.69
C PRO A 192 3.45 0.86 20.37
N ASP A 193 2.40 1.69 20.44
CA ASP A 193 1.02 1.29 20.15
C ASP A 193 0.80 0.95 18.66
N MET A 194 1.77 1.27 17.79
CA MET A 194 1.77 0.90 16.38
C MET A 194 2.37 -0.49 16.13
N ILE A 195 3.02 -1.12 17.12
CA ILE A 195 3.44 -2.53 17.02
C ILE A 195 2.35 -3.41 17.64
N LEU A 196 1.93 -4.46 16.91
CA LEU A 196 1.00 -5.45 17.41
C LEU A 196 1.78 -6.66 17.91
N ASP A 197 2.08 -6.65 19.20
CA ASP A 197 2.87 -7.71 19.85
C ASP A 197 2.04 -8.98 20.20
N GLY A 198 0.76 -9.03 19.84
CA GLY A 198 -0.11 -10.20 20.08
C GLY A 198 -0.25 -10.60 21.56
N ASP A 199 -0.80 -11.79 21.80
CA ASP A 199 -1.05 -12.29 23.17
C ASP A 199 0.23 -12.84 23.87
N SER A 200 1.29 -13.13 23.13
CA SER A 200 2.44 -13.90 23.59
C SER A 200 3.70 -13.11 23.96
N VAL A 201 3.73 -11.78 23.79
CA VAL A 201 4.94 -10.98 24.08
C VAL A 201 4.79 -10.08 25.32
N LYS A 202 3.80 -10.38 26.18
CA LYS A 202 3.63 -9.68 27.47
C LYS A 202 4.81 -9.84 28.45
N ASP A 203 5.72 -10.79 28.23
CA ASP A 203 6.81 -11.06 29.16
C ASP A 203 8.21 -10.62 28.68
N ASP A 204 8.45 -10.42 27.36
CA ASP A 204 9.80 -10.10 26.83
C ASP A 204 9.89 -8.77 26.03
N PHE A 205 8.76 -8.12 25.68
CA PHE A 205 8.77 -6.79 25.06
C PHE A 205 8.71 -5.67 26.11
N GLN A 206 9.78 -5.54 26.88
CA GLN A 206 10.04 -4.27 27.56
C GLN A 206 10.72 -3.38 26.52
N ILE A 207 9.96 -2.55 25.80
CA ILE A 207 10.55 -1.27 25.40
C ILE A 207 10.92 -0.63 26.74
N GLU A 208 12.21 -0.58 27.07
CA GLU A 208 12.74 0.00 28.32
C GLU A 208 12.45 1.52 28.46
N ALA A 209 11.40 2.04 27.83
CA ALA A 209 10.84 3.33 28.16
C ALA A 209 9.66 3.10 29.11
N GLU A 210 9.87 3.37 30.41
CA GLU A 210 8.76 3.78 31.27
C GLU A 210 7.94 4.82 30.50
N LYS A 211 6.65 4.55 30.26
CA LYS A 211 5.73 5.51 29.62
C LYS A 211 6.00 6.89 30.23
N VAL A 212 6.35 7.86 29.40
CA VAL A 212 6.71 9.19 29.90
C VAL A 212 5.43 9.95 30.21
N GLU A 213 5.18 10.24 31.48
CA GLU A 213 4.09 11.14 31.88
C GLU A 213 4.43 12.59 31.50
N LEU A 214 3.54 13.25 30.76
CA LEU A 214 3.56 14.71 30.62
C LEU A 214 3.03 15.30 31.93
N THR A 215 3.91 15.83 32.80
CA THR A 215 3.54 16.44 34.10
C THR A 215 2.74 17.75 34.01
N MET A 216 2.08 18.05 32.88
CA MET A 216 1.56 19.39 32.58
C MET A 216 0.08 19.48 32.21
N LEU A 217 -0.69 18.38 32.16
CA LEU A 217 -2.13 18.48 31.84
C LEU A 217 -2.97 17.67 32.84
N PRO A 218 -3.94 18.28 33.54
CA PRO A 218 -4.90 17.50 34.31
C PRO A 218 -5.70 16.62 33.34
N PRO A 219 -5.97 15.34 33.69
CA PRO A 219 -6.76 14.46 32.84
C PRO A 219 -8.11 15.13 32.53
N GLU A 220 -8.45 15.16 31.25
CA GLU A 220 -9.70 15.76 30.78
C GLU A 220 -10.89 15.03 31.43
N LYS A 221 -11.74 15.79 32.13
CA LYS A 221 -12.95 15.25 32.79
C LYS A 221 -14.09 14.94 31.83
N ASN A 222 -13.93 15.27 30.55
CA ASN A 222 -14.96 15.14 29.50
C ASN A 222 -14.47 14.24 28.37
N ILE A 223 -14.07 13.01 28.70
CA ILE A 223 -13.94 11.96 27.68
C ILE A 223 -15.36 11.72 27.13
N PRO A 224 -15.59 11.76 25.81
CA PRO A 224 -16.91 11.52 25.24
C PRO A 224 -17.49 10.18 25.73
N GLU A 225 -18.75 10.18 26.19
CA GLU A 225 -19.46 8.93 26.48
C GLU A 225 -19.57 8.12 25.18
N ILE A 226 -18.98 6.94 25.15
CA ILE A 226 -19.01 6.03 24.01
C ILE A 226 -20.13 5.02 24.23
N GLN A 227 -20.87 4.70 23.17
CA GLN A 227 -21.81 3.59 23.19
C GLN A 227 -21.06 2.26 22.99
N GLY A 228 -20.99 1.40 24.01
CA GLY A 228 -20.53 0.00 23.86
C GLY A 228 -19.32 -0.39 24.71
N ARG A 229 -18.46 -1.26 24.15
CA ARG A 229 -17.24 -1.81 24.79
C ARG A 229 -15.96 -1.03 24.47
N ASP A 230 -16.08 0.10 23.78
CA ASP A 230 -14.91 0.89 23.37
C ASP A 230 -14.33 1.56 24.64
N GLU A 231 -13.02 1.45 24.86
CA GLU A 231 -12.30 2.14 25.94
C GLU A 231 -11.44 3.24 25.32
N ILE A 232 -11.53 4.48 25.82
CA ILE A 232 -10.64 5.59 25.43
C ILE A 232 -9.67 5.84 26.58
N TYR A 233 -8.39 5.74 26.28
CA TYR A 233 -7.32 6.09 27.21
C TYR A 233 -6.90 7.56 27.01
N PRO A 234 -6.88 8.40 28.07
CA PRO A 234 -6.51 9.81 27.96
C PRO A 234 -5.17 10.06 27.26
N GLU A 235 -4.17 9.21 27.50
CA GLU A 235 -2.84 9.32 26.90
C GLU A 235 -2.86 9.20 25.36
N GLN A 236 -3.74 8.36 24.80
CA GLN A 236 -3.87 8.21 23.35
C GLN A 236 -4.47 9.48 22.71
N VAL A 237 -5.46 10.06 23.39
CA VAL A 237 -6.08 11.32 22.98
C VAL A 237 -5.06 12.47 23.04
N GLU A 238 -4.25 12.54 24.09
CA GLU A 238 -3.22 13.57 24.21
C GLU A 238 -2.10 13.41 23.17
N GLY A 239 -1.62 12.18 22.92
CA GLY A 239 -0.67 11.89 21.85
C GLY A 239 -1.19 12.36 20.48
N LEU A 240 -2.44 12.04 20.17
CA LEU A 240 -3.11 12.49 18.94
C LEU A 240 -3.20 14.02 18.83
N LYS A 241 -3.57 14.72 19.90
CA LYS A 241 -3.65 16.20 19.88
C LYS A 241 -2.29 16.84 19.57
N LEU A 242 -1.18 16.22 19.99
CA LEU A 242 0.16 16.71 19.65
C LEU A 242 0.45 16.58 18.15
N THR A 243 -0.06 15.56 17.47
CA THR A 243 0.18 15.40 16.02
C THR A 243 -0.47 16.50 15.19
N LEU A 244 -1.51 17.16 15.71
CA LEU A 244 -2.13 18.34 15.08
C LEU A 244 -1.27 19.62 15.20
N LYS A 245 -0.19 19.60 15.99
CA LYS A 245 0.78 20.71 16.03
C LYS A 245 1.78 20.65 14.88
N ILE A 246 1.88 19.52 14.18
CA ILE A 246 2.80 19.31 13.06
C ILE A 246 2.32 20.13 11.85
N GLU A 247 3.22 20.91 11.27
CA GLU A 247 2.99 21.64 10.02
C GLU A 247 3.38 20.75 8.84
N TYR A 248 2.49 19.80 8.57
CA TYR A 248 2.53 18.79 7.53
C TYR A 248 2.97 19.27 6.12
N PRO A 249 2.52 20.43 5.59
CA PRO A 249 2.99 20.93 4.30
C PRO A 249 4.50 21.21 4.26
N TYR A 250 5.09 21.76 5.34
CA TYR A 250 6.52 22.03 5.37
C TYR A 250 7.35 20.73 5.32
N MET A 251 6.86 19.66 5.94
CA MET A 251 7.49 18.34 5.88
C MET A 251 7.56 17.80 4.44
N HIS A 252 6.48 17.98 3.67
CA HIS A 252 6.42 17.50 2.29
C HIS A 252 7.19 18.41 1.31
N ILE A 253 7.17 19.73 1.52
CA ILE A 253 8.03 20.67 0.77
C ILE A 253 9.51 20.33 0.98
N ALA A 254 9.90 19.96 2.21
CA ALA A 254 11.26 19.50 2.51
C ALA A 254 11.62 18.26 1.68
N ALA A 255 10.73 17.26 1.65
CA ALA A 255 10.95 16.02 0.92
C ALA A 255 10.98 16.23 -0.60
N LEU A 256 10.09 17.05 -1.17
CA LEU A 256 10.09 17.40 -2.60
C LEU A 256 11.39 18.08 -3.05
N LYS A 257 12.00 18.91 -2.20
CA LYS A 257 13.30 19.55 -2.49
C LYS A 257 14.43 18.54 -2.59
N VAL A 258 14.46 17.57 -1.66
CA VAL A 258 15.47 16.51 -1.66
C VAL A 258 15.23 15.57 -2.84
N ALA A 259 13.98 15.15 -3.08
CA ALA A 259 13.60 14.28 -4.18
C ALA A 259 14.03 14.85 -5.53
N GLY A 260 13.68 16.12 -5.81
CA GLY A 260 14.02 16.74 -7.09
C GLY A 260 15.52 16.90 -7.33
N GLU A 261 16.32 17.13 -6.29
CA GLU A 261 17.79 17.15 -6.43
C GLU A 261 18.41 15.76 -6.46
N LEU A 262 17.79 14.75 -5.84
CA LEU A 262 18.19 13.34 -5.97
C LEU A 262 17.92 12.83 -7.40
N ASP A 263 16.77 13.14 -7.99
CA ASP A 263 16.45 12.83 -9.39
C ASP A 263 17.48 13.46 -10.35
N ASN A 264 17.82 14.73 -10.13
CA ASN A 264 18.89 15.41 -10.88
C ASN A 264 20.27 14.77 -10.67
N PHE A 265 20.56 14.32 -9.45
CA PHE A 265 21.82 13.65 -9.13
C PHE A 265 21.92 12.31 -9.83
N MET A 266 20.88 11.47 -9.78
CA MET A 266 20.79 10.19 -10.50
C MET A 266 21.00 10.37 -12.01
N ALA A 267 20.38 11.38 -12.61
CA ALA A 267 20.58 11.70 -14.02
C ALA A 267 22.02 12.12 -14.35
N ALA A 268 22.69 12.84 -13.43
CA ALA A 268 24.07 13.28 -13.61
C ALA A 268 25.08 12.14 -13.47
N VAL A 269 24.95 11.28 -12.46
CA VAL A 269 25.91 10.19 -12.21
C VAL A 269 25.88 9.11 -13.30
N ARG A 270 24.74 8.89 -13.96
CA ARG A 270 24.64 8.02 -15.15
C ARG A 270 25.54 8.46 -16.32
N GLN A 271 26.02 9.70 -16.33
CA GLN A 271 26.91 10.24 -17.37
C GLN A 271 28.39 10.22 -16.99
N ILE A 272 28.73 9.76 -15.79
CA ILE A 272 30.10 9.77 -15.26
C ILE A 272 30.76 8.40 -15.46
N ASP A 273 32.00 8.40 -15.96
CA ASP A 273 32.83 7.19 -16.00
C ASP A 273 33.67 7.10 -14.73
N PHE A 274 33.31 6.15 -13.86
CA PHE A 274 33.99 5.91 -12.59
C PHE A 274 35.22 5.00 -12.70
N SER A 275 35.53 4.45 -13.87
CA SER A 275 36.55 3.39 -14.04
C SER A 275 37.99 3.83 -13.71
N THR A 276 38.28 5.14 -13.76
CA THR A 276 39.63 5.68 -13.53
C THR A 276 39.75 6.57 -12.30
N MET A 277 38.70 6.66 -11.47
CA MET A 277 38.72 7.55 -10.31
C MET A 277 39.63 7.01 -9.20
N PRO A 278 40.45 7.86 -8.56
CA PRO A 278 41.30 7.44 -7.46
C PRO A 278 40.46 7.10 -6.23
N THR A 279 40.83 6.02 -5.55
CA THR A 279 40.21 5.62 -4.28
C THR A 279 40.97 6.21 -3.09
N VAL A 280 40.27 6.32 -1.96
CA VAL A 280 40.78 6.72 -0.66
C VAL A 280 40.38 5.68 0.39
N GLN A 281 41.15 5.62 1.48
CA GLN A 281 40.82 4.78 2.63
C GLN A 281 39.95 5.56 3.60
N ALA A 282 38.78 5.03 3.91
CA ALA A 282 37.88 5.55 4.94
C ALA A 282 38.14 4.87 6.30
N PRO A 283 37.63 5.42 7.42
CA PRO A 283 37.68 4.74 8.71
C PRO A 283 36.97 3.37 8.64
N ALA A 284 37.68 2.31 9.05
CA ALA A 284 37.20 0.93 8.94
C ALA A 284 35.94 0.65 9.77
N GLU A 285 35.68 1.46 10.79
CA GLU A 285 34.43 1.42 11.57
C GLU A 285 33.24 2.06 10.86
N ALA A 286 33.45 2.78 9.76
CA ALA A 286 32.39 3.37 8.94
C ALA A 286 32.09 2.51 7.71
N VAL A 287 33.13 2.09 6.99
CA VAL A 287 33.02 1.27 5.79
C VAL A 287 34.27 0.39 5.63
N ALA A 288 34.09 -0.88 5.24
CA ALA A 288 35.16 -1.73 4.75
C ALA A 288 35.10 -1.78 3.22
N GLY A 289 36.26 -1.73 2.56
CA GLY A 289 36.35 -1.53 1.11
C GLY A 289 37.08 -0.23 0.78
N GLU A 290 37.40 -0.04 -0.49
CA GLU A 290 37.95 1.24 -0.96
C GLU A 290 36.81 2.15 -1.39
N VAL A 291 36.90 3.46 -1.11
CA VAL A 291 35.84 4.42 -1.47
C VAL A 291 36.40 5.53 -2.35
N LEU A 292 35.56 6.21 -3.13
CA LEU A 292 35.97 7.39 -3.89
C LEU A 292 36.04 8.65 -3.03
N PHE A 293 35.22 8.73 -1.97
CA PHE A 293 35.18 9.88 -1.09
C PHE A 293 34.62 9.53 0.30
N TYR A 294 35.18 10.17 1.33
CA TYR A 294 34.68 10.12 2.71
C TYR A 294 34.81 11.51 3.33
N ALA A 295 33.75 11.97 3.99
CA ALA A 295 33.79 13.17 4.81
C ALA A 295 32.83 13.10 6.00
N GLU A 296 33.28 13.60 7.14
CA GLU A 296 32.42 13.91 8.27
C GLU A 296 31.98 15.37 8.18
N THR A 297 30.67 15.59 8.20
CA THR A 297 30.09 16.92 8.01
C THR A 297 29.10 17.25 9.12
N SER A 298 28.64 18.50 9.17
CA SER A 298 27.54 18.89 10.06
C SER A 298 26.21 18.24 9.71
N GLN A 299 26.07 17.66 8.51
CA GLN A 299 24.88 16.91 8.09
C GLN A 299 24.96 15.43 8.46
N GLY A 300 26.15 14.94 8.82
CA GLY A 300 26.47 13.53 9.06
C GLY A 300 27.60 13.04 8.15
N ILE A 301 27.87 11.73 8.19
CA ILE A 301 28.89 11.08 7.35
C ILE A 301 28.40 11.05 5.89
N ILE A 302 29.30 11.37 4.97
CA ILE A 302 29.11 11.23 3.52
C ILE A 302 30.11 10.21 3.00
N ILE A 303 29.63 9.21 2.27
CA ILE A 303 30.46 8.18 1.65
C ILE A 303 30.09 8.07 0.18
N ILE A 304 31.10 7.96 -0.69
CA ILE A 304 30.92 7.56 -2.09
C ILE A 304 31.70 6.28 -2.31
N GLY A 305 31.00 5.15 -2.44
CA GLY A 305 31.57 3.83 -2.71
C GLY A 305 32.33 3.79 -4.04
N ASN A 306 33.15 2.76 -4.25
CA ASN A 306 33.77 2.53 -5.56
C ASN A 306 32.98 1.47 -6.33
N LYS A 307 33.58 0.82 -7.35
CA LYS A 307 32.96 -0.28 -8.11
C LYS A 307 33.19 -1.66 -7.50
N GLY A 308 33.66 -1.73 -6.26
CA GLY A 308 34.05 -2.95 -5.61
C GLY A 308 33.30 -3.12 -4.31
N GLU A 309 33.16 -4.36 -3.86
CA GLU A 309 32.44 -4.70 -2.63
C GLU A 309 32.86 -3.84 -1.44
N ASN A 310 31.86 -3.23 -0.82
CA ASN A 310 31.87 -2.36 0.32
C ASN A 310 30.93 -2.94 1.39
N THR A 311 31.26 -2.68 2.65
CA THR A 311 30.37 -3.02 3.77
C THR A 311 30.24 -1.79 4.67
N TYR A 312 29.02 -1.26 4.77
CA TYR A 312 28.69 -0.04 5.49
C TYR A 312 28.23 -0.36 6.93
N TYR A 313 28.90 0.22 7.92
CA TYR A 313 28.72 -0.09 9.35
C TYR A 313 28.10 1.04 10.18
N LYS A 314 27.94 2.24 9.62
CA LYS A 314 27.45 3.43 10.34
C LYS A 314 26.25 4.06 9.65
N ASP A 315 25.42 4.69 10.47
CA ASP A 315 24.34 5.55 9.99
C ASP A 315 24.98 6.79 9.33
N THR A 316 24.54 7.14 8.12
CA THR A 316 25.11 8.21 7.29
C THR A 316 24.06 9.25 6.93
N ALA A 317 24.53 10.43 6.52
CA ALA A 317 23.68 11.40 5.85
C ALA A 317 23.48 11.04 4.38
N LEU A 318 24.54 10.55 3.73
CA LEU A 318 24.54 10.20 2.33
C LEU A 318 25.50 9.04 2.06
N ILE A 319 25.00 8.00 1.42
CA ILE A 319 25.80 7.01 0.70
C ILE A 319 25.44 7.13 -0.79
N VAL A 320 26.47 7.17 -1.62
CA VAL A 320 26.37 6.96 -3.08
C VAL A 320 27.32 5.81 -3.41
N ASP A 321 26.81 4.59 -3.50
CA ASP A 321 27.59 3.46 -3.99
C ASP A 321 27.58 3.48 -5.52
N ILE A 322 28.72 3.17 -6.14
CA ILE A 322 28.87 3.17 -7.59
C ILE A 322 28.69 1.76 -8.16
N GLY A 323 28.90 0.75 -7.33
CA GLY A 323 28.43 -0.59 -7.53
C GLY A 323 29.35 -1.62 -6.88
N GLY A 324 28.91 -2.86 -6.89
CA GLY A 324 29.58 -3.93 -6.16
C GLY A 324 28.57 -5.00 -5.83
N ASN A 325 28.81 -5.77 -4.79
CA ASN A 325 27.79 -6.63 -4.21
C ASN A 325 27.86 -6.34 -2.72
N ASP A 326 27.20 -5.27 -2.34
CA ASP A 326 27.48 -4.47 -1.17
C ASP A 326 26.62 -4.91 0.02
N ARG A 327 27.09 -4.51 1.21
CA ARG A 327 26.42 -4.87 2.46
C ARG A 327 26.16 -3.64 3.29
N TYR A 328 24.88 -3.39 3.54
CA TYR A 328 24.42 -2.26 4.34
C TYR A 328 23.98 -2.76 5.71
N LEU A 329 24.88 -2.69 6.69
CA LEU A 329 24.67 -3.24 8.05
C LEU A 329 24.17 -2.19 9.05
N ALA A 330 23.89 -0.98 8.56
CA ALA A 330 23.39 0.16 9.31
C ALA A 330 22.11 0.69 8.66
N ARG A 331 21.64 1.87 9.07
CA ARG A 331 20.48 2.50 8.41
C ARG A 331 20.87 2.96 7.00
N ALA A 332 20.42 2.24 5.98
CA ALA A 332 20.52 2.64 4.59
C ALA A 332 19.40 3.64 4.26
N GLY A 333 19.74 4.93 4.25
CA GLY A 333 18.77 5.98 3.96
C GLY A 333 17.73 6.18 5.06
N GLY A 334 17.94 5.67 6.27
CA GLY A 334 17.02 5.85 7.40
C GLY A 334 17.30 7.12 8.20
N ALA A 335 16.28 7.96 8.43
CA ALA A 335 16.39 9.27 9.07
C ALA A 335 15.59 9.37 10.37
N ILE A 336 16.28 9.73 11.47
CA ILE A 336 15.69 9.97 12.79
C ILE A 336 15.89 11.43 13.16
N GLY A 337 15.01 12.32 12.70
CA GLY A 337 15.17 13.76 12.90
C GLY A 337 15.04 14.24 14.36
N ALA A 338 14.60 13.37 15.28
CA ALA A 338 14.54 13.67 16.71
C ALA A 338 15.90 13.54 17.43
N THR A 339 16.83 12.73 16.91
CA THR A 339 18.10 12.39 17.60
C THR A 339 19.32 12.44 16.69
N ASP A 340 19.14 12.24 15.38
CA ASP A 340 20.19 12.06 14.39
C ASP A 340 19.97 13.02 13.19
N SER A 341 20.28 12.57 11.97
CA SER A 341 20.08 13.35 10.75
C SER A 341 18.59 13.42 10.35
N ALA A 342 18.10 14.63 10.09
CA ALA A 342 16.73 14.87 9.62
C ALA A 342 16.52 14.43 8.16
N VAL A 343 17.61 14.22 7.42
CA VAL A 343 17.61 13.69 6.06
C VAL A 343 18.72 12.65 5.97
N SER A 344 18.42 11.48 5.42
CA SER A 344 19.38 10.42 5.10
C SER A 344 19.05 9.84 3.73
N ILE A 345 20.08 9.64 2.89
CA ILE A 345 19.93 9.13 1.53
C ILE A 345 20.93 7.98 1.32
N CYS A 346 20.45 6.88 0.76
CA CYS A 346 21.27 5.81 0.20
C CYS A 346 20.94 5.70 -1.28
N LEU A 347 21.96 5.77 -2.13
CA LEU A 347 21.83 5.56 -3.57
C LEU A 347 22.84 4.48 -3.96
N ASP A 348 22.36 3.32 -4.37
CA ASP A 348 23.16 2.30 -5.06
C ASP A 348 22.94 2.44 -6.57
N LEU A 349 24.00 2.23 -7.37
CA LEU A 349 23.92 2.33 -8.82
C LEU A 349 23.91 0.96 -9.51
N SER A 350 24.42 -0.10 -8.87
CA SER A 350 24.40 -1.46 -9.40
C SER A 350 24.99 -2.45 -8.40
N GLY A 351 24.37 -3.61 -8.25
CA GLY A 351 24.98 -4.71 -7.54
C GLY A 351 24.06 -5.90 -7.41
N ASP A 352 24.44 -6.90 -6.61
CA ASP A 352 23.42 -7.72 -5.94
C ASP A 352 23.72 -7.55 -4.45
N ASP A 353 22.89 -6.77 -3.78
CA ASP A 353 23.18 -6.13 -2.52
C ASP A 353 22.36 -6.71 -1.38
N TYR A 354 22.90 -6.55 -0.18
CA TYR A 354 22.27 -7.02 1.04
C TYR A 354 22.11 -5.89 2.05
N TYR A 355 20.87 -5.44 2.18
CA TYR A 355 20.44 -4.45 3.13
C TYR A 355 19.92 -5.14 4.39
N THR A 356 20.66 -5.04 5.50
CA THR A 356 20.23 -5.65 6.77
C THR A 356 20.49 -4.78 7.99
N CYS A 357 19.47 -4.60 8.83
CA CYS A 357 19.64 -3.86 10.07
C CYS A 357 18.60 -4.23 11.12
N THR A 358 19.06 -4.44 12.36
CA THR A 358 18.18 -4.69 13.52
C THR A 358 17.62 -3.41 14.13
N LYS A 359 18.13 -2.24 13.75
CA LYS A 359 17.61 -0.94 14.20
C LYS A 359 16.28 -0.64 13.49
N LYS A 360 15.36 0.00 14.21
CA LYS A 360 14.13 0.57 13.62
C LYS A 360 14.48 1.69 12.64
N PHE A 361 13.64 1.93 11.63
CA PHE A 361 13.84 3.00 10.64
C PHE A 361 15.17 2.82 9.89
N SER A 362 15.42 1.61 9.40
CA SER A 362 16.68 1.24 8.75
C SER A 362 16.73 1.58 7.27
N GLN A 363 15.97 0.86 6.45
CA GLN A 363 15.88 1.03 5.00
C GLN A 363 14.84 2.10 4.71
N ALA A 364 15.27 3.28 4.26
CA ALA A 364 14.39 4.40 3.91
C ALA A 364 13.32 4.75 4.96
N GLY A 365 13.59 4.52 6.25
CA GLY A 365 12.63 4.81 7.31
C GLY A 365 12.70 6.27 7.75
N GLY A 366 11.57 6.97 7.79
CA GLY A 366 11.49 8.37 8.24
C GLY A 366 10.76 8.53 9.57
N LEU A 367 11.46 8.99 10.62
CA LEU A 367 10.88 9.41 11.90
C LEU A 367 11.25 10.86 12.21
N PHE A 368 10.29 11.78 12.16
CA PHE A 368 10.58 13.24 12.21
C PHE A 368 11.61 13.66 11.15
N GLY A 369 11.74 12.89 10.07
CA GLY A 369 12.83 12.94 9.11
C GLY A 369 12.41 12.45 7.73
N ILE A 370 13.32 12.61 6.77
CA ILE A 370 13.18 12.18 5.37
C ILE A 370 14.23 11.10 5.12
N GLY A 371 13.79 9.87 4.90
CA GLY A 371 14.66 8.74 4.61
C GLY A 371 14.43 8.21 3.19
N PHE A 372 15.45 8.27 2.33
CA PHE A 372 15.38 7.77 0.95
C PHE A 372 16.41 6.68 0.70
N LEU A 373 15.98 5.59 0.08
CA LEU A 373 16.83 4.56 -0.49
C LEU A 373 16.44 4.43 -1.96
N ALA A 374 17.41 4.57 -2.86
CA ALA A 374 17.26 4.29 -4.27
C ALA A 374 18.28 3.21 -4.66
N ASP A 375 17.80 2.03 -5.02
CA ASP A 375 18.61 1.01 -5.69
C ASP A 375 18.28 1.06 -7.19
N LEU A 376 19.30 0.99 -8.04
CA LEU A 376 19.13 1.24 -9.47
C LEU A 376 19.36 0.03 -10.36
N ALA A 377 19.89 -1.07 -9.82
CA ALA A 377 20.14 -2.27 -10.59
C ALA A 377 20.58 -3.39 -9.64
N GLY A 378 19.94 -4.54 -9.72
CA GLY A 378 20.42 -5.69 -8.99
C GLY A 378 19.37 -6.74 -8.75
N LYS A 379 19.79 -7.80 -8.08
CA LYS A 379 18.92 -8.73 -7.36
C LYS A 379 19.22 -8.62 -5.88
N ASP A 380 18.34 -7.96 -5.15
CA ASP A 380 18.63 -7.40 -3.85
C ASP A 380 17.83 -8.07 -2.74
N ILE A 381 18.41 -8.01 -1.53
CA ILE A 381 17.81 -8.57 -0.33
C ILE A 381 17.69 -7.48 0.73
N TYR A 382 16.44 -7.17 1.09
CA TYR A 382 16.07 -6.21 2.13
C TYR A 382 15.52 -6.93 3.36
N GLU A 383 16.33 -7.05 4.42
CA GLU A 383 15.93 -7.69 5.67
C GLU A 383 15.99 -6.74 6.86
N ALA A 384 14.86 -6.48 7.51
CA ALA A 384 14.84 -5.60 8.67
C ALA A 384 13.73 -5.92 9.68
N GLY A 385 13.70 -5.15 10.77
CA GLY A 385 12.68 -5.25 11.82
C GLY A 385 11.44 -4.40 11.52
N HIS A 386 11.20 -3.41 12.38
CA HIS A 386 10.00 -2.57 12.34
C HIS A 386 10.30 -1.16 11.82
N PHE A 387 9.29 -0.52 11.21
CA PHE A 387 9.37 0.84 10.70
C PHE A 387 10.39 0.99 9.58
N THR A 388 10.36 0.16 8.54
CA THR A 388 11.45 0.05 7.54
C THR A 388 10.89 0.02 6.11
N GLN A 389 11.74 -0.15 5.10
CA GLN A 389 11.35 -0.38 3.71
C GLN A 389 10.38 0.69 3.22
N GLY A 390 10.82 1.96 3.30
CA GLY A 390 10.02 3.10 2.86
C GLY A 390 8.91 3.52 3.82
N CYS A 391 9.02 3.20 5.12
CA CYS A 391 8.03 3.62 6.11
C CYS A 391 8.19 5.08 6.55
N GLY A 392 7.10 5.85 6.58
CA GLY A 392 7.07 7.22 7.11
C GLY A 392 6.15 7.37 8.32
N VAL A 393 6.72 7.67 9.49
CA VAL A 393 5.94 7.97 10.72
C VAL A 393 6.34 9.33 11.28
N PHE A 394 5.41 10.29 11.33
CA PHE A 394 5.75 11.70 11.55
C PHE A 394 6.86 12.18 10.60
N GLY A 395 6.93 11.61 9.40
CA GLY A 395 8.09 11.70 8.51
C GLY A 395 7.77 11.14 7.13
N ILE A 396 8.79 11.08 6.28
CA ILE A 396 8.71 10.59 4.91
C ILE A 396 9.72 9.47 4.73
N GLY A 397 9.27 8.32 4.24
CA GLY A 397 10.11 7.20 3.83
C GLY A 397 9.85 6.83 2.37
N ILE A 398 10.90 6.68 1.57
CA ILE A 398 10.79 6.22 0.17
C ILE A 398 11.90 5.21 -0.11
N LEU A 399 11.51 3.97 -0.38
CA LEU A 399 12.35 2.96 -1.00
C LEU A 399 11.94 2.89 -2.47
N TRP A 400 12.88 3.12 -3.37
CA TRP A 400 12.68 2.99 -4.81
C TRP A 400 13.72 2.01 -5.35
N ASP A 401 13.28 0.83 -5.71
CA ASP A 401 14.09 -0.16 -6.41
C ASP A 401 13.82 -0.08 -7.91
N ARG A 402 14.88 0.08 -8.69
CA ARG A 402 14.85 0.08 -10.16
C ARG A 402 15.62 -1.08 -10.75
N GLY A 403 15.96 -2.06 -9.91
CA GLY A 403 16.48 -3.36 -10.30
C GLY A 403 15.64 -4.02 -11.38
N GLU A 404 16.29 -4.82 -12.21
CA GLU A 404 15.60 -5.77 -13.11
C GLU A 404 15.60 -7.19 -12.50
N GLY A 405 16.01 -7.35 -11.24
CA GLY A 405 16.21 -8.64 -10.59
C GLY A 405 15.10 -8.98 -9.60
N ASP A 406 14.90 -10.29 -9.36
CA ASP A 406 13.87 -10.72 -8.41
C ASP A 406 14.28 -10.47 -6.95
N ASP A 407 13.64 -9.50 -6.32
CA ASP A 407 14.03 -8.98 -5.01
C ASP A 407 13.32 -9.68 -3.85
N TYR A 408 13.94 -9.60 -2.67
CA TYR A 408 13.39 -10.15 -1.44
C TYR A 408 13.26 -9.08 -0.35
N TYR A 409 12.02 -8.72 -0.05
CA TYR A 409 11.67 -7.77 1.01
C TYR A 409 11.11 -8.50 2.22
N SER A 410 11.82 -8.47 3.35
CA SER A 410 11.35 -9.08 4.60
C SER A 410 11.46 -8.12 5.78
N ALA A 411 10.30 -7.79 6.36
CA ALA A 411 10.22 -6.99 7.57
C ALA A 411 9.07 -7.42 8.49
N ASP A 412 8.94 -6.79 9.66
CA ASP A 412 7.98 -7.24 10.67
C ASP A 412 6.70 -6.38 10.69
N HIS A 413 6.79 -5.15 11.21
CA HIS A 413 5.66 -4.21 11.30
C HIS A 413 5.99 -2.86 10.71
N LEU A 414 4.98 -2.15 10.19
CA LEU A 414 5.12 -0.79 9.66
C LEU A 414 6.24 -0.75 8.63
N CYS A 415 6.07 -1.49 7.55
CA CYS A 415 7.08 -1.63 6.52
C CYS A 415 6.46 -1.66 5.13
N GLN A 416 7.30 -1.66 4.10
CA GLN A 416 6.87 -1.83 2.71
C GLN A 416 5.86 -0.75 2.32
N GLY A 417 6.31 0.50 2.44
CA GLY A 417 5.52 1.67 2.08
C GLY A 417 4.43 2.07 3.08
N ALA A 418 4.56 1.70 4.37
CA ALA A 418 3.58 2.10 5.38
C ALA A 418 3.70 3.58 5.82
N GLY A 419 2.59 4.30 5.90
CA GLY A 419 2.53 5.71 6.32
C GLY A 419 1.59 5.99 7.49
N GLY A 420 2.02 6.80 8.46
CA GLY A 420 1.19 7.25 9.59
C GLY A 420 1.61 8.62 10.12
N TRP A 421 0.71 9.61 10.11
CA TRP A 421 1.08 11.03 10.28
C TRP A 421 2.25 11.44 9.35
N GLY A 422 2.29 10.85 8.15
CA GLY A 422 3.47 10.80 7.30
C GLY A 422 3.22 9.96 6.05
N THR A 423 4.23 9.87 5.20
CA THR A 423 4.11 9.24 3.89
C THR A 423 5.13 8.12 3.76
N GLY A 424 4.67 6.94 3.37
CA GLY A 424 5.52 5.80 3.04
C GLY A 424 5.33 5.36 1.59
N ILE A 425 6.44 5.05 0.91
CA ILE A 425 6.45 4.54 -0.46
C ILE A 425 7.48 3.42 -0.55
N LEU A 426 7.07 2.27 -1.07
CA LEU A 426 7.94 1.28 -1.69
C LEU A 426 7.53 1.20 -3.16
N TYR A 427 8.48 1.36 -4.07
CA TYR A 427 8.28 1.20 -5.50
C TYR A 427 9.36 0.25 -6.03
N ASP A 428 8.94 -0.85 -6.62
CA ASP A 428 9.76 -1.83 -7.35
C ASP A 428 9.39 -1.78 -8.84
N GLU A 429 10.39 -1.64 -9.74
CA GLU A 429 10.13 -1.47 -11.18
C GLU A 429 10.06 -2.81 -11.95
N ALA A 430 10.65 -3.91 -11.43
CA ALA A 430 10.69 -5.19 -12.15
C ALA A 430 11.25 -6.36 -11.34
N GLY A 431 10.73 -7.56 -11.64
CA GLY A 431 11.33 -8.84 -11.24
C GLY A 431 10.29 -9.71 -10.53
N ASP A 432 10.53 -11.02 -10.43
CA ASP A 432 9.63 -11.91 -9.67
C ASP A 432 9.85 -11.74 -8.15
N SER A 433 9.37 -10.63 -7.60
CA SER A 433 9.67 -10.16 -6.26
C SER A 433 8.86 -10.86 -5.16
N ARG A 434 9.40 -10.80 -3.93
CA ARG A 434 8.85 -11.48 -2.76
C ARG A 434 8.73 -10.51 -1.60
N TYR A 435 7.49 -10.15 -1.27
CA TYR A 435 7.15 -9.25 -0.18
C TYR A 435 6.65 -10.01 1.03
N PHE A 436 7.51 -10.16 2.04
CA PHE A 436 7.17 -10.77 3.31
C PHE A 436 7.05 -9.74 4.44
N SER A 437 5.93 -9.77 5.13
CA SER A 437 5.70 -8.96 6.32
C SER A 437 4.82 -9.66 7.35
N ARG A 438 4.84 -9.22 8.61
CA ARG A 438 3.91 -9.77 9.62
C ARG A 438 2.56 -9.05 9.58
N THR A 439 2.54 -7.75 9.86
CA THR A 439 1.29 -6.97 9.92
C THR A 439 1.58 -5.49 9.69
N PHE A 440 0.55 -4.70 9.40
CA PHE A 440 0.69 -3.25 9.20
C PHE A 440 1.74 -2.90 8.15
N SER A 441 1.58 -3.40 6.94
CA SER A 441 2.58 -3.32 5.88
C SER A 441 1.94 -3.30 4.50
N GLN A 442 2.78 -3.25 3.46
CA GLN A 442 2.37 -3.40 2.05
C GLN A 442 1.35 -2.32 1.68
N GLY A 443 1.79 -1.07 1.69
CA GLY A 443 0.95 0.07 1.35
C GLY A 443 -0.10 0.42 2.42
N LEU A 444 0.24 0.33 3.70
CA LEU A 444 -0.66 0.72 4.80
C LEU A 444 -0.80 2.24 4.94
N GLY A 445 -2.03 2.74 5.05
CA GLY A 445 -2.32 4.12 5.46
C GLY A 445 -2.98 4.23 6.84
N MET A 446 -2.26 4.77 7.83
CA MET A 446 -2.79 5.07 9.16
C MET A 446 -3.28 6.52 9.29
N THR A 447 -3.82 6.91 10.44
CA THR A 447 -4.28 8.28 10.73
C THR A 447 -3.34 9.36 10.17
N LEU A 448 -3.90 10.27 9.36
CA LEU A 448 -3.14 11.32 8.64
C LEU A 448 -1.90 10.77 7.91
N GLY A 449 -1.97 9.56 7.37
CA GLY A 449 -0.90 8.94 6.62
C GLY A 449 -1.37 8.43 5.27
N ALA A 450 -0.42 8.38 4.35
CA ALA A 450 -0.58 7.70 3.07
C ALA A 450 0.54 6.69 2.89
N GLY A 451 0.17 5.46 2.54
CA GLY A 451 1.13 4.40 2.21
C GLY A 451 0.90 3.88 0.80
N ALA A 452 1.98 3.64 0.06
CA ALA A 452 1.96 2.93 -1.22
C ALA A 452 3.00 1.83 -1.28
N LEU A 453 2.58 0.67 -1.77
CA LEU A 453 3.45 -0.30 -2.41
C LEU A 453 3.08 -0.33 -3.88
N ILE A 454 4.04 -0.12 -4.78
CA ILE A 454 3.86 -0.13 -6.22
C ILE A 454 4.83 -1.14 -6.81
N ASP A 455 4.31 -2.05 -7.61
CA ASP A 455 5.08 -2.99 -8.41
C ASP A 455 4.69 -2.84 -9.89
N ASP A 456 5.68 -2.77 -10.76
CA ASP A 456 5.47 -2.55 -12.19
C ASP A 456 5.48 -3.85 -13.01
N SER A 457 6.09 -4.94 -12.52
CA SER A 457 6.10 -6.22 -13.24
C SER A 457 6.74 -7.37 -12.48
N GLY A 458 6.17 -8.56 -12.66
CA GLY A 458 6.78 -9.81 -12.21
C GLY A 458 5.72 -10.88 -11.98
N ASP A 459 6.08 -12.12 -11.66
CA ASP A 459 5.16 -13.02 -10.97
C ASP A 459 5.44 -12.93 -9.45
N ASP A 460 4.65 -12.11 -8.75
CA ASP A 460 4.91 -11.58 -7.41
C ASP A 460 4.17 -12.30 -6.28
N TYR A 461 4.77 -12.25 -5.09
CA TYR A 461 4.18 -12.88 -3.90
C TYR A 461 4.15 -11.89 -2.74
N TYR A 462 2.92 -11.50 -2.38
CA TYR A 462 2.61 -10.62 -1.28
C TYR A 462 2.12 -11.42 -0.08
N ILE A 463 2.97 -11.57 0.94
CA ILE A 463 2.67 -12.37 2.14
C ILE A 463 2.62 -11.48 3.38
N ALA A 464 1.43 -11.39 3.99
CA ALA A 464 1.20 -10.75 5.29
C ALA A 464 0.82 -11.79 6.36
N ALA A 465 1.84 -12.32 7.06
CA ALA A 465 1.77 -13.53 7.91
C ALA A 465 0.90 -13.40 9.19
N ALA A 466 0.44 -12.20 9.51
CA ALA A 466 -0.40 -11.80 10.63
C ALA A 466 0.23 -11.88 12.04
N THR A 467 -0.26 -11.01 12.92
CA THR A 467 -0.09 -11.13 14.38
C THR A 467 -1.32 -11.82 14.98
N ILE A 468 -1.11 -12.79 15.88
CA ILE A 468 -2.20 -13.44 16.62
C ILE A 468 -2.59 -12.60 17.86
N MET A 469 -3.83 -12.13 17.89
CA MET A 469 -4.40 -11.41 19.03
C MET A 469 -5.83 -11.92 19.29
N ASN A 470 -6.18 -12.23 20.54
CA ASN A 470 -7.47 -12.79 20.92
C ASN A 470 -7.86 -14.02 20.05
N ASP A 471 -6.91 -14.95 19.86
CA ASP A 471 -7.01 -16.14 19.01
C ASP A 471 -7.32 -15.86 17.53
N ARG A 472 -7.01 -14.66 17.01
CA ARG A 472 -7.26 -14.26 15.62
C ARG A 472 -6.01 -13.72 14.93
N PRO A 473 -5.77 -14.10 13.66
CA PRO A 473 -4.63 -13.60 12.87
C PRO A 473 -4.96 -12.28 12.15
N TYR A 474 -4.40 -11.16 12.65
CA TYR A 474 -4.53 -9.83 12.06
C TYR A 474 -3.38 -9.51 11.11
N SER A 475 -3.67 -9.33 9.81
CA SER A 475 -2.69 -8.89 8.81
C SER A 475 -2.68 -7.37 8.65
N MET A 476 -3.85 -6.72 8.54
CA MET A 476 -3.95 -5.24 8.44
C MET A 476 -3.00 -4.63 7.38
N SER A 477 -2.95 -5.22 6.18
CA SER A 477 -1.92 -4.97 5.14
C SER A 477 -2.48 -5.08 3.73
N GLN A 478 -1.65 -4.88 2.69
CA GLN A 478 -2.04 -4.99 1.27
C GLN A 478 -3.07 -3.94 0.88
N GLY A 479 -2.63 -2.67 0.86
CA GLY A 479 -3.47 -1.52 0.56
C GLY A 479 -4.51 -1.25 1.64
N PHE A 480 -4.15 -1.44 2.92
CA PHE A 480 -5.11 -1.33 4.03
C PHE A 480 -5.20 0.10 4.60
N GLY A 481 -6.42 0.59 4.83
CA GLY A 481 -6.68 1.87 5.49
C GLY A 481 -7.06 1.70 6.96
N GLN A 482 -6.31 2.26 7.90
CA GLN A 482 -6.48 2.05 9.34
C GLN A 482 -6.71 3.35 10.13
N GLY A 483 -7.87 3.46 10.79
CA GLY A 483 -8.12 4.49 11.79
C GLY A 483 -8.09 3.98 13.22
N GLN A 484 -7.87 4.91 14.15
CA GLN A 484 -7.88 4.62 15.59
C GLN A 484 -9.30 4.76 16.15
N ARG A 485 -10.01 3.65 16.27
CA ARG A 485 -11.36 3.64 16.84
C ARG A 485 -11.32 3.85 18.36
N PRO A 486 -12.19 4.71 18.93
CA PRO A 486 -13.15 5.61 18.31
C PRO A 486 -12.67 7.07 18.28
N ILE A 487 -11.37 7.33 18.16
CA ILE A 487 -10.75 8.63 18.45
C ILE A 487 -10.21 9.41 17.23
N ALA A 488 -9.69 8.74 16.19
CA ALA A 488 -9.16 9.43 15.00
C ALA A 488 -9.50 8.68 13.71
N SER A 489 -9.69 9.40 12.61
CA SER A 489 -9.88 8.78 11.29
C SER A 489 -8.60 8.12 10.81
N GLY A 490 -8.73 7.18 9.87
CA GLY A 490 -7.62 6.52 9.23
C GLY A 490 -7.03 7.30 8.06
N GLY A 491 -6.06 6.64 7.42
CA GLY A 491 -5.36 7.14 6.23
C GLY A 491 -5.81 6.45 4.95
N ILE A 492 -4.95 6.56 3.95
CA ILE A 492 -5.14 5.96 2.62
C ILE A 492 -4.02 4.94 2.41
N GLY A 493 -4.40 3.66 2.32
CA GLY A 493 -3.48 2.58 1.97
C GLY A 493 -3.67 2.17 0.52
N THR A 494 -2.58 2.02 -0.22
CA THR A 494 -2.57 1.70 -1.64
C THR A 494 -1.57 0.59 -1.93
N LEU A 495 -2.01 -0.47 -2.61
CA LEU A 495 -1.14 -1.42 -3.29
C LEU A 495 -1.54 -1.44 -4.77
N ILE A 496 -0.58 -1.28 -5.67
CA ILE A 496 -0.78 -1.40 -7.12
C ILE A 496 0.24 -2.38 -7.66
N ASP A 497 -0.25 -3.41 -8.34
CA ASP A 497 0.52 -4.25 -9.24
C ASP A 497 0.12 -3.92 -10.69
N SER A 498 1.08 -3.91 -11.60
CA SER A 498 0.87 -3.50 -12.99
C SER A 498 0.74 -4.67 -13.97
N GLN A 499 1.37 -5.81 -13.70
CA GLN A 499 1.29 -7.01 -14.53
C GLN A 499 1.94 -8.21 -13.82
N GLY A 500 1.36 -9.39 -13.96
CA GLY A 500 2.00 -10.57 -13.40
C GLY A 500 1.15 -11.82 -13.39
N ASN A 501 1.42 -12.75 -12.51
CA ASN A 501 0.46 -13.76 -12.07
C ASN A 501 0.65 -13.88 -10.56
N ASP A 502 -0.09 -13.05 -9.84
CA ASP A 502 0.36 -12.60 -8.53
C ASP A 502 -0.36 -13.31 -7.41
N HIS A 503 0.36 -13.46 -6.29
CA HIS A 503 -0.07 -14.27 -5.17
C HIS A 503 -0.20 -13.41 -3.92
N TYR A 504 -1.43 -13.04 -3.59
CA TYR A 504 -1.77 -12.27 -2.41
C TYR A 504 -2.23 -13.19 -1.28
N THR A 505 -1.40 -13.35 -0.24
CA THR A 505 -1.71 -14.15 0.95
C THR A 505 -1.79 -13.30 2.20
N ALA A 506 -2.97 -13.26 2.81
CA ALA A 506 -3.21 -12.60 4.08
C ALA A 506 -4.24 -13.35 4.94
N PHE A 507 -4.52 -12.81 6.12
CA PHE A 507 -5.51 -13.36 7.05
C PHE A 507 -6.68 -12.41 7.22
N PHE A 508 -6.69 -11.59 8.29
CA PHE A 508 -7.77 -10.65 8.57
C PHE A 508 -7.35 -9.23 8.19
N TYR A 509 -8.30 -8.46 7.66
CA TYR A 509 -8.14 -7.03 7.33
C TYR A 509 -7.05 -6.81 6.28
N ALA A 510 -7.29 -7.22 5.03
CA ALA A 510 -6.28 -7.10 3.98
C ALA A 510 -6.90 -6.93 2.58
N GLN A 511 -6.06 -6.80 1.56
CA GLN A 511 -6.44 -6.81 0.15
C GLN A 511 -7.46 -5.71 -0.17
N GLY A 512 -7.04 -4.45 -0.03
CA GLY A 512 -7.87 -3.27 -0.31
C GLY A 512 -9.02 -3.08 0.69
N CYS A 513 -8.99 -3.74 1.85
CA CYS A 513 -9.98 -3.51 2.91
C CYS A 513 -9.61 -2.27 3.75
N ALA A 514 -10.55 -1.77 4.56
CA ALA A 514 -10.27 -0.68 5.49
C ALA A 514 -11.07 -0.79 6.79
N TYR A 515 -10.58 -0.13 7.84
CA TYR A 515 -11.21 -0.06 9.15
C TYR A 515 -11.22 1.37 9.70
N TRP A 516 -12.40 1.83 10.11
CA TRP A 516 -12.61 3.08 10.85
C TRP A 516 -12.15 4.35 10.15
N TYR A 517 -12.99 4.90 9.27
CA TYR A 517 -12.67 6.11 8.47
C TYR A 517 -11.29 6.03 7.81
N GLY A 518 -10.92 4.85 7.31
CA GLY A 518 -9.79 4.65 6.41
C GLY A 518 -10.28 4.40 4.99
N LEU A 519 -9.37 4.53 4.03
CA LEU A 519 -9.54 4.08 2.66
C LEU A 519 -8.46 3.06 2.34
N GLY A 520 -8.86 1.88 1.89
CA GLY A 520 -7.97 0.84 1.41
C GLY A 520 -8.18 0.60 -0.08
N ILE A 521 -7.08 0.47 -0.82
CA ILE A 521 -7.04 0.34 -2.28
C ILE A 521 -6.06 -0.77 -2.63
N LEU A 522 -6.54 -1.81 -3.31
CA LEU A 522 -5.72 -2.79 -4.01
C LEU A 522 -6.11 -2.73 -5.49
N MET A 523 -5.13 -2.55 -6.37
CA MET A 523 -5.33 -2.62 -7.82
C MET A 523 -4.34 -3.60 -8.40
N ASP A 524 -4.83 -4.62 -9.07
CA ASP A 524 -4.05 -5.42 -10.00
C ASP A 524 -4.53 -5.08 -11.41
N ASN A 525 -3.61 -5.02 -12.36
CA ASN A 525 -3.87 -4.50 -13.70
C ASN A 525 -3.94 -5.59 -14.77
N ALA A 526 -3.31 -6.76 -14.55
CA ALA A 526 -3.30 -7.84 -15.52
C ALA A 526 -2.68 -9.13 -14.97
N GLY A 527 -3.28 -10.25 -15.37
CA GLY A 527 -2.71 -11.58 -15.29
C GLY A 527 -3.51 -12.52 -14.39
N ASN A 528 -3.10 -13.78 -14.25
CA ASN A 528 -3.93 -14.78 -13.55
C ASN A 528 -3.56 -14.85 -12.07
N ASP A 529 -4.32 -14.15 -11.26
CA ASP A 529 -3.98 -13.86 -9.89
C ASP A 529 -4.69 -14.73 -8.88
N ARG A 530 -4.10 -14.77 -7.68
CA ARG A 530 -4.61 -15.54 -6.57
C ARG A 530 -4.68 -14.70 -5.31
N TYR A 531 -5.91 -14.49 -4.83
CA TYR A 531 -6.21 -13.75 -3.61
C TYR A 531 -6.68 -14.69 -2.51
N ASP A 532 -5.79 -15.02 -1.57
CA ASP A 532 -6.10 -15.85 -0.40
C ASP A 532 -6.20 -14.99 0.87
N ALA A 533 -7.38 -14.95 1.47
CA ALA A 533 -7.63 -14.32 2.77
C ALA A 533 -8.63 -15.12 3.62
N GLN A 534 -8.82 -14.73 4.89
CA GLN A 534 -9.77 -15.43 5.77
C GLN A 534 -11.09 -14.67 5.93
N VAL A 535 -11.04 -13.40 6.36
CA VAL A 535 -12.22 -12.55 6.57
C VAL A 535 -11.80 -11.09 6.62
N TYR A 536 -12.72 -10.19 6.28
CA TYR A 536 -12.42 -8.77 6.17
C TYR A 536 -11.31 -8.55 5.14
N ALA A 537 -11.53 -9.03 3.91
CA ALA A 537 -10.60 -8.83 2.82
C ALA A 537 -11.29 -8.57 1.47
N GLN A 538 -10.49 -8.30 0.43
CA GLN A 538 -10.92 -8.20 -0.97
C GLN A 538 -11.92 -7.06 -1.17
N GLY A 539 -11.43 -5.82 -0.99
CA GLY A 539 -12.20 -4.60 -1.23
C GLY A 539 -13.32 -4.35 -0.23
N CYS A 540 -13.19 -4.80 1.02
CA CYS A 540 -14.25 -4.62 2.01
C CYS A 540 -14.19 -3.30 2.80
N GLY A 541 -15.38 -2.77 3.12
CA GLY A 541 -15.53 -1.68 4.07
C GLY A 541 -16.02 -2.16 5.45
N ILE A 542 -15.34 -1.75 6.52
CA ILE A 542 -15.67 -2.10 7.91
C ILE A 542 -15.69 -0.87 8.82
N HIS A 543 -16.86 -0.59 9.40
CA HIS A 543 -17.10 0.50 10.35
C HIS A 543 -16.71 1.87 9.81
N LEU A 544 -17.59 2.49 9.02
CA LEU A 544 -17.37 3.84 8.49
C LEU A 544 -16.06 3.98 7.70
N SER A 545 -15.66 2.95 6.95
CA SER A 545 -14.49 2.98 6.06
C SER A 545 -14.87 2.62 4.63
N SER A 546 -13.94 2.80 3.70
CA SER A 546 -14.11 2.41 2.29
C SER A 546 -13.00 1.44 1.90
N GLY A 547 -13.36 0.30 1.32
CA GLY A 547 -12.41 -0.62 0.70
C GLY A 547 -12.73 -0.84 -0.76
N VAL A 548 -11.70 -1.01 -1.58
CA VAL A 548 -11.81 -1.30 -3.00
C VAL A 548 -10.70 -2.26 -3.45
N LEU A 549 -11.10 -3.27 -4.22
CA LEU A 549 -10.23 -4.11 -5.02
C LEU A 549 -10.64 -3.92 -6.48
N MET A 550 -9.69 -3.58 -7.34
CA MET A 550 -9.89 -3.56 -8.80
C MET A 550 -8.90 -4.52 -9.44
N GLU A 551 -9.40 -5.40 -10.29
CA GLU A 551 -8.63 -6.34 -11.08
C GLU A 551 -8.86 -5.99 -12.57
N GLY A 552 -7.79 -5.95 -13.36
CA GLY A 552 -7.74 -5.43 -14.72
C GLY A 552 -7.89 -6.50 -15.81
N GLY A 553 -7.64 -7.76 -15.49
CA GLY A 553 -8.08 -8.94 -16.23
C GLY A 553 -7.18 -10.15 -16.05
N GLY A 554 -7.75 -11.35 -16.16
CA GLY A 554 -7.05 -12.61 -15.91
C GLY A 554 -8.03 -13.73 -15.68
N SER A 555 -7.61 -14.95 -15.41
CA SER A 555 -8.51 -15.97 -14.86
C SER A 555 -8.12 -16.24 -13.41
N ASP A 556 -8.83 -15.58 -12.51
CA ASP A 556 -8.40 -15.31 -11.16
C ASP A 556 -9.10 -16.17 -10.12
N PHE A 557 -8.45 -16.28 -8.97
CA PHE A 557 -8.94 -17.07 -7.86
C PHE A 557 -9.05 -16.25 -6.58
N TYR A 558 -10.27 -15.87 -6.22
CA TYR A 558 -10.59 -15.14 -4.99
C TYR A 558 -11.10 -16.08 -3.91
N ASN A 559 -10.32 -16.31 -2.86
CA ASN A 559 -10.68 -17.21 -1.77
C ASN A 559 -10.73 -16.50 -0.41
N CYS A 560 -11.93 -16.47 0.18
CA CYS A 560 -12.20 -15.92 1.51
C CYS A 560 -13.33 -16.70 2.21
N THR A 561 -13.01 -17.90 2.70
CA THR A 561 -14.00 -18.92 3.10
C THR A 561 -14.23 -19.09 4.62
N PHE A 562 -13.46 -18.42 5.48
CA PHE A 562 -13.65 -18.50 6.94
C PHE A 562 -15.03 -17.96 7.36
N GLY A 563 -15.51 -16.96 6.62
CA GLY A 563 -16.85 -16.37 6.73
C GLY A 563 -16.83 -14.99 7.37
N GLY A 564 -17.70 -14.09 6.88
CA GLY A 564 -17.78 -12.70 7.35
C GLY A 564 -17.97 -11.76 6.17
N ASN A 565 -17.34 -10.57 6.20
CA ASN A 565 -17.35 -9.63 5.07
C ASN A 565 -16.14 -9.87 4.16
N ALA A 566 -16.36 -10.05 2.86
CA ALA A 566 -15.30 -10.12 1.85
C ALA A 566 -15.83 -9.78 0.43
N GLN A 567 -14.98 -9.72 -0.58
CA GLN A 567 -15.39 -9.64 -2.00
C GLN A 567 -16.37 -8.48 -2.27
N GLY A 568 -15.90 -7.26 -2.00
CA GLY A 568 -16.70 -6.04 -2.14
C GLY A 568 -17.82 -5.89 -1.11
N ALA A 569 -17.89 -6.73 -0.08
CA ALA A 569 -18.92 -6.61 0.95
C ALA A 569 -18.64 -5.49 1.95
N ALA A 570 -19.71 -4.96 2.56
CA ALA A 570 -19.62 -3.82 3.46
C ALA A 570 -20.47 -3.97 4.73
N HIS A 571 -19.96 -3.42 5.84
CA HIS A 571 -20.62 -3.46 7.14
C HIS A 571 -20.49 -2.15 7.93
N ASP A 572 -21.62 -1.72 8.51
CA ASP A 572 -21.70 -0.62 9.49
C ASP A 572 -21.33 0.74 8.87
N TRP A 573 -22.24 1.24 8.02
CA TRP A 573 -22.10 2.47 7.23
C TRP A 573 -20.92 2.50 6.26
N ALA A 574 -20.20 1.41 6.10
CA ALA A 574 -19.01 1.35 5.26
C ALA A 574 -19.35 1.22 3.76
N VAL A 575 -18.31 1.29 2.93
CA VAL A 575 -18.33 1.10 1.47
C VAL A 575 -17.38 -0.03 1.12
N GLY A 576 -17.84 -1.02 0.35
CA GLY A 576 -16.99 -2.10 -0.16
C GLY A 576 -17.21 -2.27 -1.66
N LEU A 577 -16.13 -2.39 -2.43
CA LEU A 577 -16.16 -2.53 -3.88
C LEU A 577 -15.20 -3.65 -4.32
N LEU A 578 -15.65 -4.53 -5.21
CA LEU A 578 -14.78 -5.42 -5.99
C LEU A 578 -15.18 -5.28 -7.45
N LEU A 579 -14.22 -4.95 -8.31
CA LEU A 579 -14.42 -4.76 -9.74
C LEU A 579 -13.43 -5.61 -10.50
N ASP A 580 -13.93 -6.53 -11.31
CA ASP A 580 -13.16 -7.44 -12.16
C ASP A 580 -13.55 -7.19 -13.63
N LYS A 581 -12.57 -7.17 -14.53
CA LYS A 581 -12.70 -6.65 -15.89
C LYS A 581 -12.77 -7.69 -16.99
N ASN A 582 -12.06 -8.80 -16.90
CA ASN A 582 -12.17 -9.86 -17.89
C ASN A 582 -11.58 -11.13 -17.33
N GLY A 583 -12.16 -12.28 -17.67
CA GLY A 583 -11.62 -13.49 -17.14
C GLY A 583 -12.47 -14.72 -17.24
N SER A 584 -12.27 -15.65 -16.33
CA SER A 584 -13.14 -16.79 -16.08
C SER A 584 -12.83 -17.22 -14.66
N ASP A 585 -13.52 -16.56 -13.75
CA ASP A 585 -13.01 -16.31 -12.41
C ASP A 585 -13.68 -17.19 -11.38
N VAL A 586 -12.99 -17.39 -10.26
CA VAL A 586 -13.51 -18.20 -9.16
C VAL A 586 -13.61 -17.38 -7.90
N TYR A 587 -14.84 -17.09 -7.50
CA TYR A 587 -15.15 -16.36 -6.27
C TYR A 587 -15.63 -17.31 -5.19
N ALA A 588 -14.73 -17.70 -4.28
CA ALA A 588 -15.01 -18.56 -3.13
C ALA A 588 -15.19 -17.78 -1.83
N GLY A 589 -16.44 -17.47 -1.48
CA GLY A 589 -16.81 -16.71 -0.27
C GLY A 589 -17.72 -17.47 0.70
N ARG A 590 -17.82 -16.99 1.95
CA ARG A 590 -18.83 -17.45 2.92
C ARG A 590 -19.48 -16.30 3.69
N GLY A 591 -20.81 -16.31 3.86
CA GLY A 591 -21.52 -15.27 4.59
C GLY A 591 -21.82 -14.00 3.77
N ASN A 592 -21.30 -12.85 4.21
CA ASN A 592 -21.53 -11.55 3.57
C ASN A 592 -20.43 -11.28 2.54
N ASN A 593 -20.62 -11.75 1.31
CA ASN A 593 -19.64 -11.62 0.22
C ASN A 593 -20.30 -11.11 -1.07
N GLN A 594 -19.53 -11.00 -2.16
CA GLN A 594 -20.02 -10.80 -3.52
C GLN A 594 -21.03 -9.63 -3.58
N GLY A 595 -20.57 -8.46 -3.14
CA GLY A 595 -21.36 -7.22 -3.19
C GLY A 595 -22.50 -7.14 -2.17
N SER A 596 -22.45 -7.93 -1.09
CA SER A 596 -23.46 -7.87 -0.03
C SER A 596 -23.17 -6.80 1.02
N ALA A 597 -24.21 -6.08 1.46
CA ALA A 597 -24.12 -5.02 2.44
C ALA A 597 -25.08 -5.22 3.63
N ILE A 598 -24.55 -4.92 4.83
CA ILE A 598 -25.30 -4.98 6.09
C ILE A 598 -25.06 -3.73 6.96
N THR A 599 -26.05 -3.39 7.80
CA THR A 599 -25.95 -2.31 8.79
C THR A 599 -25.71 -0.93 8.14
N ASN A 600 -26.57 -0.54 7.19
CA ASN A 600 -26.56 0.76 6.49
C ASN A 600 -25.34 1.03 5.60
N ALA A 601 -24.62 -0.01 5.23
CA ALA A 601 -23.50 0.03 4.29
C ALA A 601 -23.93 0.02 2.80
N PHE A 602 -22.98 0.35 1.91
CA PHE A 602 -23.09 0.22 0.45
C PHE A 602 -22.04 -0.79 -0.05
N ALA A 603 -22.45 -1.72 -0.92
CA ALA A 603 -21.56 -2.70 -1.53
C ALA A 603 -21.81 -2.82 -3.04
N LEU A 604 -20.73 -2.93 -3.82
CA LEU A 604 -20.76 -3.14 -5.26
C LEU A 604 -19.79 -4.26 -5.62
N PHE A 605 -20.27 -5.22 -6.38
CA PHE A 605 -19.48 -6.26 -7.02
C PHE A 605 -19.79 -6.22 -8.52
N ILE A 606 -18.75 -6.13 -9.34
CA ILE A 606 -18.85 -6.21 -10.79
C ILE A 606 -17.84 -7.24 -11.29
N ASP A 607 -18.33 -8.21 -12.04
CA ASP A 607 -17.56 -9.01 -12.99
C ASP A 607 -18.04 -8.63 -14.39
N SER A 608 -17.11 -8.31 -15.28
CA SER A 608 -17.43 -7.69 -16.56
C SER A 608 -17.57 -8.71 -17.71
N GLU A 609 -16.78 -9.78 -17.71
CA GLU A 609 -16.74 -10.78 -18.78
C GLU A 609 -16.09 -12.07 -18.27
N GLY A 610 -16.70 -13.24 -18.49
CA GLY A 610 -16.03 -14.53 -18.25
C GLY A 610 -16.98 -15.70 -18.18
N ASP A 611 -16.50 -16.94 -18.03
CA ASP A 611 -17.37 -18.05 -17.60
C ASP A 611 -17.00 -18.38 -16.14
N ASP A 612 -17.76 -17.83 -15.18
CA ASP A 612 -17.30 -17.70 -13.80
C ASP A 612 -17.89 -18.73 -12.84
N ILE A 613 -17.31 -18.82 -11.64
CA ILE A 613 -17.77 -19.67 -10.55
C ILE A 613 -18.00 -18.83 -9.29
N TYR A 614 -19.27 -18.58 -8.98
CA TYR A 614 -19.70 -17.90 -7.77
C TYR A 614 -20.05 -18.90 -6.65
N GLN A 615 -19.08 -19.17 -5.77
CA GLN A 615 -19.24 -20.01 -4.59
C GLN A 615 -19.58 -19.18 -3.35
N THR A 616 -20.72 -19.47 -2.72
CA THR A 616 -21.16 -18.82 -1.48
C THR A 616 -21.89 -19.82 -0.58
N THR A 617 -22.47 -19.36 0.54
CA THR A 617 -23.31 -20.20 1.41
C THR A 617 -24.79 -19.91 1.21
N LYS A 618 -25.66 -20.88 1.53
CA LYS A 618 -27.12 -20.72 1.51
C LYS A 618 -27.59 -19.37 2.10
N GLY A 619 -28.22 -18.53 1.28
CA GLY A 619 -28.75 -17.22 1.63
C GLY A 619 -27.69 -16.11 1.78
N GLY A 620 -26.42 -16.40 1.54
CA GLY A 620 -25.31 -15.45 1.53
C GLY A 620 -24.94 -14.98 0.12
N GLY A 621 -24.08 -13.97 0.04
CA GLY A 621 -23.52 -13.46 -1.22
C GLY A 621 -24.49 -12.74 -2.17
N GLN A 622 -23.96 -12.36 -3.33
CA GLN A 622 -24.69 -12.02 -4.56
C GLN A 622 -25.71 -10.89 -4.40
N GLY A 623 -25.20 -9.75 -3.91
CA GLY A 623 -25.94 -8.49 -3.87
C GLY A 623 -27.04 -8.45 -2.80
N TYR A 624 -26.80 -8.97 -1.59
CA TYR A 624 -27.77 -8.84 -0.49
C TYR A 624 -27.73 -7.43 0.11
N GLY A 625 -28.91 -6.82 0.34
CA GLY A 625 -29.03 -5.53 1.04
C GLY A 625 -30.01 -5.63 2.22
N GLY A 626 -29.49 -5.62 3.45
CA GLY A 626 -30.29 -5.80 4.67
C GLY A 626 -30.91 -4.52 5.24
N ALA A 627 -32.11 -4.63 5.82
CA ALA A 627 -32.69 -3.54 6.62
C ALA A 627 -31.94 -3.37 7.96
N ALA A 628 -31.66 -2.13 8.36
CA ALA A 628 -31.01 -1.82 9.63
C ALA A 628 -31.28 -0.37 10.05
N ARG A 629 -31.42 -0.14 11.37
CA ARG A 629 -31.53 1.20 11.98
C ARG A 629 -32.56 2.11 11.28
N ASP A 630 -33.76 1.58 11.06
CA ASP A 630 -34.87 2.27 10.39
C ASP A 630 -34.56 2.75 8.96
N SER A 631 -33.54 2.16 8.34
CA SER A 631 -33.12 2.36 6.95
C SER A 631 -32.64 1.00 6.39
N TYR A 632 -31.76 1.00 5.40
CA TYR A 632 -31.30 -0.18 4.70
C TYR A 632 -29.85 -0.06 4.24
N SER A 633 -29.28 -1.21 3.91
CA SER A 633 -28.04 -1.36 3.15
C SER A 633 -28.34 -1.60 1.67
N ILE A 634 -27.48 -1.08 0.80
CA ILE A 634 -27.56 -1.30 -0.64
C ILE A 634 -26.46 -2.28 -1.03
N GLY A 635 -26.83 -3.43 -1.58
CA GLY A 635 -25.89 -4.44 -2.09
C GLY A 635 -26.16 -4.73 -3.56
N LEU A 636 -25.16 -4.58 -4.41
CA LEU A 636 -25.27 -4.78 -5.85
C LEU A 636 -24.27 -5.85 -6.30
N PHE A 637 -24.76 -6.81 -7.07
CA PHE A 637 -23.95 -7.84 -7.74
C PHE A 637 -24.24 -7.79 -9.24
N LEU A 638 -23.22 -7.54 -10.05
CA LEU A 638 -23.33 -7.45 -11.49
C LEU A 638 -22.35 -8.43 -12.11
N ASP A 639 -22.87 -9.39 -12.84
CA ASP A 639 -22.13 -10.26 -13.74
C ASP A 639 -22.59 -9.90 -15.17
N LEU A 640 -21.69 -9.34 -15.95
CA LEU A 640 -22.04 -8.65 -17.20
C LEU A 640 -21.82 -9.50 -18.45
N GLY A 641 -21.39 -10.75 -18.31
CA GLY A 641 -21.44 -11.71 -19.40
C GLY A 641 -20.71 -13.00 -19.12
N GLY A 642 -21.36 -14.12 -19.43
CA GLY A 642 -20.79 -15.42 -19.13
C GLY A 642 -21.80 -16.55 -19.14
N ASN A 643 -21.32 -17.79 -19.06
CA ASN A 643 -22.16 -18.92 -18.67
C ASN A 643 -21.68 -19.53 -17.36
N ASP A 644 -22.23 -19.02 -16.26
CA ASP A 644 -21.55 -19.09 -14.98
C ASP A 644 -22.13 -20.18 -14.09
N PHE A 645 -21.41 -20.48 -13.01
CA PHE A 645 -21.85 -21.41 -12.00
C PHE A 645 -22.21 -20.69 -10.70
N TYR A 646 -23.48 -20.75 -10.33
CA TYR A 646 -24.00 -20.18 -9.09
C TYR A 646 -24.28 -21.25 -8.05
N SER A 647 -23.39 -21.43 -7.08
CA SER A 647 -23.57 -22.43 -6.01
C SER A 647 -24.89 -22.27 -5.22
N GLU A 648 -25.33 -21.02 -5.00
CA GLU A 648 -26.57 -20.69 -4.29
C GLU A 648 -27.82 -21.23 -5.01
N GLU A 649 -27.83 -21.26 -6.35
CA GLU A 649 -28.97 -21.81 -7.13
C GLU A 649 -29.23 -23.28 -6.77
N TYR A 650 -28.16 -24.05 -6.52
CA TYR A 650 -28.25 -25.47 -6.16
C TYR A 650 -28.50 -25.69 -4.67
N MET A 651 -27.92 -24.86 -3.80
CA MET A 651 -28.10 -24.99 -2.34
C MET A 651 -29.45 -24.45 -1.84
N ASN A 652 -30.05 -23.54 -2.60
CA ASN A 652 -31.29 -22.87 -2.23
C ASN A 652 -32.29 -22.85 -3.41
N PRO A 653 -32.83 -24.02 -3.82
CA PRO A 653 -33.77 -24.09 -4.93
C PRO A 653 -34.93 -23.09 -4.77
N GLY A 654 -35.09 -22.20 -5.76
CA GLY A 654 -36.09 -21.13 -5.76
C GLY A 654 -35.57 -19.76 -5.32
N SER A 655 -34.27 -19.62 -5.07
CA SER A 655 -33.60 -18.33 -4.81
C SER A 655 -33.71 -17.33 -5.98
N GLY A 656 -33.81 -17.82 -7.22
CA GLY A 656 -34.08 -17.01 -8.41
C GLY A 656 -32.88 -16.32 -9.05
N ASN A 657 -31.71 -16.39 -8.42
CA ASN A 657 -30.41 -15.99 -8.97
C ASN A 657 -29.86 -17.02 -9.98
N GLY A 658 -28.91 -16.58 -10.81
CA GLY A 658 -28.17 -17.39 -11.78
C GLY A 658 -28.28 -16.88 -13.23
N ASN A 659 -27.61 -17.57 -14.15
CA ASN A 659 -27.49 -17.27 -15.59
C ASN A 659 -28.69 -16.56 -16.24
N GLY A 660 -28.44 -15.38 -16.79
CA GLY A 660 -29.36 -14.55 -17.56
C GLY A 660 -30.52 -13.99 -16.76
N ARG A 661 -30.41 -13.91 -15.42
CA ARG A 661 -31.50 -13.48 -14.53
C ARG A 661 -31.20 -12.15 -13.87
N ARG A 662 -32.29 -11.51 -13.46
CA ARG A 662 -32.29 -10.34 -12.58
C ARG A 662 -33.04 -10.72 -11.31
N TRP A 663 -32.48 -10.45 -10.14
CA TRP A 663 -33.10 -10.82 -8.87
C TRP A 663 -32.97 -9.72 -7.81
N ILE A 664 -33.83 -9.84 -6.79
CA ILE A 664 -33.79 -9.00 -5.58
C ILE A 664 -33.43 -9.88 -4.39
N LYS A 665 -32.57 -9.38 -3.50
CA LYS A 665 -32.10 -10.11 -2.33
C LYS A 665 -32.06 -9.21 -1.09
N GLY A 666 -32.84 -9.57 -0.07
CA GLY A 666 -33.04 -8.72 1.11
C GLY A 666 -34.03 -7.58 0.85
N GLU A 667 -33.86 -6.46 1.54
CA GLU A 667 -34.72 -5.28 1.44
C GLU A 667 -34.31 -4.38 0.26
N LYS A 668 -33.00 -4.16 0.09
CA LYS A 668 -32.42 -3.28 -0.93
C LYS A 668 -31.16 -3.87 -1.57
N GLY A 669 -31.25 -5.13 -1.97
CA GLY A 669 -30.19 -5.81 -2.71
C GLY A 669 -30.65 -6.28 -4.08
N ALA A 670 -29.81 -6.14 -5.09
CA ALA A 670 -30.10 -6.54 -6.47
C ALA A 670 -28.93 -7.30 -7.06
N GLY A 671 -29.26 -8.28 -7.91
CA GLY A 671 -28.28 -8.94 -8.76
C GLY A 671 -28.73 -8.98 -10.21
N ILE A 672 -27.77 -8.82 -11.11
CA ILE A 672 -27.94 -8.91 -12.56
C ILE A 672 -26.88 -9.87 -13.08
N ASP A 673 -27.33 -10.78 -13.91
CA ASP A 673 -26.51 -11.63 -14.78
C ASP A 673 -27.05 -11.44 -16.19
N GLU A 674 -26.21 -10.91 -17.09
CA GLU A 674 -26.60 -10.70 -18.49
C GLU A 674 -26.65 -12.01 -19.30
N GLY A 675 -25.90 -13.01 -18.86
CA GLY A 675 -25.74 -14.31 -19.48
C GLY A 675 -24.93 -14.27 -20.78
N GLY A 676 -24.57 -15.45 -21.27
CA GLY A 676 -23.74 -15.57 -22.46
C GLY A 676 -24.46 -15.01 -23.68
N LYS A 677 -23.83 -14.07 -24.38
CA LYS A 677 -24.31 -13.65 -25.71
C LYS A 677 -24.33 -14.91 -26.58
N MET A 678 -25.53 -15.43 -26.87
CA MET A 678 -25.74 -16.48 -27.85
C MET A 678 -25.03 -16.02 -29.13
N LYS A 679 -23.89 -16.65 -29.47
CA LYS A 679 -23.29 -16.46 -30.79
C LYS A 679 -24.38 -16.85 -31.76
N ASN A 680 -24.89 -15.87 -32.51
CA ASN A 680 -25.76 -16.15 -33.64
C ASN A 680 -24.97 -17.12 -34.53
N GLU A 681 -25.37 -18.38 -34.53
CA GLU A 681 -24.87 -19.37 -35.48
C GLU A 681 -25.23 -18.85 -36.88
N GLU A 682 -24.23 -18.39 -37.63
CA GLU A 682 -24.37 -17.99 -39.05
C GLU A 682 -24.66 -19.18 -39.96
#